data_AF-A0A1X0P6M5-F1
#
_entry.id   AF-A0A1X0P6M5-F1
#
_cell.length_a   1.000
_cell.length_b   1.000
_cell.length_c   1.000
_cell.angle_alpha   90.00
_cell.angle_beta   90.00
_cell.angle_gamma   90.00
#
_symmetry.space_group_name_H-M   'P 1'
#
loop_
_entity.id
_entity.type
_entity.pdbx_description
1 polymer ?
#
loop_
_entity_poly.entity_id
_entity_poly.type
_entity_poly.pdbx_seq_one_letter_code
_entity_poly.pdbx_strand_id
1 'polypeptide(L)'
;MEFPMHTRPGAASSVCSDFRELNEAKVANILSYLDAAVAARHEADHQALTSAPMMMAQDPTMGYDNSAHYSPQNRPPPAPQCSSASTSCLAAHVIGGGMEPQLSVYHGIKAKIEALRFNNEELRAENEELKTRLSTARQRETERVEKVQSVAHEELESLRQAFKESEKQHKQTIQELQREKSQLTKAVESLTTQLRQEMSRREEETAKLESANAAAIAQLKTRWQTQEKAAREKWKIAEAKRIKESTLQSLEPDIVLLLNRHKAEKARMREEFENELRQRDEVIAAKEATVEEVKAKLARDAEAMITREQKSFHDRVKEETDRVNRQLDEERRSWKQQREDMEAFFTEQKNTSQREIARLQKELFALKESAATEKATFHEAVGKEVASITANSNQIIADLKEKLMWEFTCREKETQAHNVQYLAAKEEELRRKCEAERDAAVAEATQRLEQERVKTLTEFRGNDSVLRDRYTQMSRENERLRVEAELLQEQLKSAMEAITRKEEEIMRLRGAVEITDKRVKEIQDQVRSECNTQLHLLDGEWQRKLRQFEIKHVEEVGAMQHELEKSAIELEAVKNAAALEQKSIEQKHNAELTSINERVLVALATKDNTMKAQAEQISVLQEAIRLRDEHIARHRELL
;
A
#
# COMPACT_ATOMS: atom_id res chain seq x y z
N MET A 1 -39.71 -23.21 -33.44
CA MET A 1 -39.43 -22.18 -34.46
C MET A 1 -38.06 -21.61 -34.16
N GLU A 2 -37.08 -22.01 -34.95
CA GLU A 2 -35.77 -21.36 -34.97
C GLU A 2 -35.84 -20.17 -35.93
N PHE A 3 -35.26 -19.02 -35.56
CA PHE A 3 -34.53 -18.15 -36.50
C PHE A 3 -33.50 -17.35 -35.67
N PRO A 4 -32.26 -17.13 -36.18
CA PRO A 4 -31.17 -16.56 -35.41
C PRO A 4 -31.05 -15.05 -35.61
N MET A 5 -30.42 -14.35 -34.67
CA MET A 5 -29.98 -12.97 -34.85
C MET A 5 -28.50 -12.78 -34.51
N HIS A 6 -27.82 -12.10 -35.41
CA HIS A 6 -26.37 -12.03 -35.55
C HIS A 6 -25.58 -11.56 -34.33
N THR A 7 -24.49 -12.29 -34.07
CA THR A 7 -23.29 -11.73 -33.45
C THR A 7 -22.69 -10.63 -34.33
N ARG A 8 -22.54 -9.42 -33.80
CA ARG A 8 -21.64 -8.40 -34.37
C ARG A 8 -20.90 -7.73 -33.22
N PRO A 9 -19.57 -7.95 -33.04
CA PRO A 9 -18.82 -7.28 -32.00
C PRO A 9 -18.68 -5.80 -32.37
N GLY A 10 -19.27 -4.92 -31.56
CA GLY A 10 -19.06 -3.48 -31.70
C GLY A 10 -17.62 -3.14 -31.35
N ALA A 11 -16.88 -2.59 -32.31
CA ALA A 11 -15.57 -2.00 -32.07
C ALA A 11 -15.71 -0.75 -31.21
N ALA A 12 -15.74 -0.92 -29.89
CA ALA A 12 -15.67 0.18 -28.94
C ALA A 12 -14.25 0.78 -29.00
N SER A 13 -14.16 1.97 -29.60
CA SER A 13 -12.94 2.78 -29.69
C SER A 13 -12.19 2.82 -28.36
N SER A 14 -10.92 2.41 -28.38
CA SER A 14 -10.09 2.20 -27.18
C SER A 14 -9.46 3.51 -26.68
N VAL A 15 -10.28 4.47 -26.26
CA VAL A 15 -9.83 5.75 -25.66
C VAL A 15 -9.09 5.53 -24.32
N CYS A 16 -9.11 4.32 -23.77
CA CYS A 16 -8.30 3.92 -22.63
C CYS A 16 -6.90 3.37 -22.98
N SER A 17 -6.56 3.18 -24.26
CA SER A 17 -5.20 2.80 -24.67
C SER A 17 -4.24 3.98 -24.57
N ASP A 18 -4.66 5.16 -25.02
CA ASP A 18 -3.84 6.37 -25.08
C ASP A 18 -3.30 6.78 -23.69
N PHE A 19 -4.10 6.66 -22.62
CA PHE A 19 -3.64 6.90 -21.25
C PHE A 19 -2.71 5.81 -20.70
N ARG A 20 -2.71 4.63 -21.31
CA ARG A 20 -1.77 3.55 -20.98
C ARG A 20 -0.45 3.80 -21.68
N GLU A 21 -0.45 4.03 -23.00
CA GLU A 21 0.74 4.39 -23.77
C GLU A 21 1.39 5.69 -23.27
N LEU A 22 0.61 6.72 -22.91
CA LEU A 22 1.15 7.96 -22.34
C LEU A 22 1.79 7.74 -20.95
N ASN A 23 1.29 6.80 -20.15
CA ASN A 23 1.95 6.42 -18.90
C ASN A 23 3.18 5.54 -19.15
N GLU A 24 3.11 4.62 -20.10
CA GLU A 24 4.20 3.69 -20.44
C GLU A 24 5.38 4.45 -21.05
N ALA A 25 5.11 5.44 -21.92
CA ALA A 25 6.10 6.38 -22.43
C ALA A 25 6.69 7.29 -21.33
N LYS A 26 5.88 7.78 -20.37
CA LYS A 26 6.37 8.56 -19.23
C LYS A 26 7.23 7.72 -18.28
N VAL A 27 6.84 6.47 -18.02
CA VAL A 27 7.61 5.52 -17.21
C VAL A 27 8.91 5.15 -17.92
N ALA A 28 8.88 4.86 -19.23
CA ALA A 28 10.08 4.59 -20.02
C ALA A 28 11.05 5.79 -20.03
N ASN A 29 10.53 7.03 -20.13
CA ASN A 29 11.37 8.23 -20.10
C ASN A 29 11.96 8.47 -18.70
N ILE A 30 11.18 8.26 -17.62
CA ILE A 30 11.69 8.32 -16.24
C ILE A 30 12.75 7.24 -15.98
N LEU A 31 12.56 6.02 -16.48
CA LEU A 31 13.54 4.95 -16.37
C LEU A 31 14.81 5.26 -17.17
N SER A 32 14.69 5.79 -18.39
CA SER A 32 15.83 6.26 -19.20
C SER A 32 16.63 7.35 -18.48
N TYR A 33 15.97 8.32 -17.84
CA TYR A 33 16.64 9.35 -17.03
C TYR A 33 17.29 8.78 -15.76
N LEU A 34 16.73 7.74 -15.15
CA LEU A 34 17.31 7.08 -13.98
C LEU A 34 18.50 6.19 -14.36
N ASP A 35 18.41 5.43 -15.47
CA ASP A 35 19.52 4.63 -15.99
C ASP A 35 20.68 5.54 -16.44
N ALA A 36 20.39 6.68 -17.07
CA ALA A 36 21.41 7.69 -17.39
C ALA A 36 22.05 8.30 -16.12
N ALA A 37 21.27 8.54 -15.05
CA ALA A 37 21.78 9.03 -13.78
C ALA A 37 22.57 7.97 -12.98
N VAL A 38 22.28 6.69 -13.16
CA VAL A 38 23.03 5.56 -12.58
C VAL A 38 24.32 5.31 -13.37
N ALA A 39 24.27 5.39 -14.71
CA ALA A 39 25.47 5.36 -15.55
C ALA A 39 26.45 6.49 -15.20
N ALA A 40 25.94 7.72 -15.04
CA ALA A 40 26.73 8.88 -14.62
C ALA A 40 27.30 8.78 -13.18
N ARG A 41 26.83 7.83 -12.35
CA ARG A 41 27.45 7.50 -11.06
C ARG A 41 28.49 6.38 -11.19
N HIS A 42 28.23 5.36 -11.98
CA HIS A 42 29.23 4.31 -12.26
C HIS A 42 30.49 4.85 -12.95
N GLU A 43 30.40 5.90 -13.77
CA GLU A 43 31.59 6.57 -14.33
C GLU A 43 32.40 7.35 -13.28
N ALA A 44 31.82 7.73 -12.14
CA ALA A 44 32.53 8.41 -11.05
C ALA A 44 33.26 7.42 -10.13
N ASP A 45 32.66 6.26 -9.82
CA ASP A 45 33.25 5.28 -8.90
C ASP A 45 34.29 4.36 -9.56
N HIS A 46 34.26 4.19 -10.89
CA HIS A 46 35.24 3.33 -11.60
C HIS A 46 36.64 3.93 -11.81
N GLN A 47 36.92 5.18 -11.39
CA GLN A 47 38.27 5.77 -11.48
C GLN A 47 39.11 5.68 -10.19
N ALA A 48 38.55 5.22 -9.07
CA ALA A 48 39.25 5.26 -7.77
C ALA A 48 40.17 4.04 -7.51
N LEU A 49 39.84 2.87 -8.07
CA LEU A 49 40.37 1.58 -7.58
C LEU A 49 40.71 0.60 -8.70
N THR A 50 41.92 0.68 -9.26
CA THR A 50 42.68 -0.53 -9.63
C THR A 50 44.17 -0.25 -9.85
N SER A 51 44.99 -1.01 -9.12
CA SER A 51 46.38 -1.40 -9.46
C SER A 51 47.35 -0.33 -9.99
N ALA A 52 48.26 0.11 -9.11
CA ALA A 52 49.64 0.30 -9.53
C ALA A 52 50.29 -1.06 -9.87
N PRO A 53 51.18 -1.11 -10.87
CA PRO A 53 52.32 -2.01 -10.81
C PRO A 53 53.67 -1.31 -11.10
N MET A 54 54.69 -1.84 -10.43
CA MET A 54 56.14 -1.85 -10.71
C MET A 54 56.73 -1.01 -11.86
N MET A 55 57.83 -0.34 -11.50
CA MET A 55 59.13 -0.27 -12.19
C MET A 55 59.19 -0.54 -13.72
N MET A 56 59.78 0.40 -14.47
CA MET A 56 61.18 0.26 -14.94
C MET A 56 61.67 1.52 -15.67
N ALA A 57 62.98 1.77 -15.53
CA ALA A 57 63.90 2.55 -16.36
C ALA A 57 63.36 3.58 -17.40
N GLN A 58 63.90 4.81 -17.36
CA GLN A 58 64.95 5.23 -18.32
C GLN A 58 65.64 6.56 -17.95
N ASP A 59 66.93 6.62 -18.28
CA ASP A 59 67.85 7.78 -18.36
C ASP A 59 67.37 8.87 -19.37
N PRO A 60 68.08 10.00 -19.55
CA PRO A 60 68.73 10.91 -18.58
C PRO A 60 68.49 12.41 -18.92
N THR A 61 68.93 13.36 -18.07
CA THR A 61 69.93 14.43 -18.39
C THR A 61 69.92 15.63 -17.43
N MET A 62 71.05 15.79 -16.71
CA MET A 62 71.83 17.03 -16.48
C MET A 62 71.13 18.40 -16.40
N GLY A 63 71.23 19.05 -15.23
CA GLY A 63 71.07 20.49 -15.05
C GLY A 63 71.72 20.96 -13.73
N TYR A 64 72.80 21.75 -13.83
CA TYR A 64 73.51 22.35 -12.67
C TYR A 64 72.93 23.74 -12.33
N ASP A 65 72.79 24.05 -11.04
CA ASP A 65 73.29 25.27 -10.34
C ASP A 65 72.68 25.33 -8.91
N ASN A 66 73.37 25.56 -7.78
CA ASN A 66 74.47 26.46 -7.38
C ASN A 66 73.99 27.80 -6.76
N SER A 67 73.97 27.92 -5.42
CA SER A 67 74.45 29.12 -4.67
C SER A 67 74.26 29.11 -3.14
N ALA A 68 75.39 29.28 -2.44
CA ALA A 68 75.66 30.18 -1.29
C ALA A 68 74.75 30.28 -0.03
N HIS A 69 75.39 30.22 1.16
CA HIS A 69 75.10 31.15 2.28
C HIS A 69 76.30 31.37 3.24
N TYR A 70 76.11 32.18 4.29
CA TYR A 70 77.13 33.03 4.96
C TYR A 70 77.78 32.49 6.28
N SER A 71 78.88 33.14 6.67
CA SER A 71 79.68 33.10 7.93
C SER A 71 78.92 33.53 9.22
N PRO A 72 79.44 33.46 10.50
CA PRO A 72 80.80 33.89 10.94
C PRO A 72 81.50 33.33 12.24
N GLN A 73 82.75 33.77 12.45
CA GLN A 73 83.50 34.09 13.71
C GLN A 73 83.96 33.02 14.76
N ASN A 74 85.29 32.84 14.91
CA ASN A 74 86.09 33.30 16.08
C ASN A 74 87.63 33.04 15.99
N ARG A 75 88.44 33.73 16.81
CA ARG A 75 89.95 33.79 16.90
C ARG A 75 90.32 34.34 18.31
N PRO A 76 91.60 34.45 18.80
CA PRO A 76 92.90 33.76 18.57
C PRO A 76 93.36 33.02 19.89
N PRO A 77 94.66 32.63 20.18
CA PRO A 77 95.91 33.44 20.20
C PRO A 77 97.21 32.73 19.69
N PRO A 78 98.33 33.47 19.54
CA PRO A 78 99.68 32.91 19.79
C PRO A 78 100.69 33.88 20.48
N ALA A 79 101.92 33.39 20.77
CA ALA A 79 103.09 34.01 21.47
C ALA A 79 103.10 33.85 23.02
N PRO A 80 104.27 33.65 23.68
CA PRO A 80 105.45 34.56 23.76
C PRO A 80 106.76 33.94 23.19
N GLN A 81 107.77 34.68 22.69
CA GLN A 81 108.70 35.68 23.28
C GLN A 81 109.76 35.17 24.30
N CYS A 82 111.04 35.29 23.90
CA CYS A 82 112.24 35.79 24.63
C CYS A 82 113.51 35.12 24.06
N SER A 83 114.54 35.80 23.53
CA SER A 83 115.35 36.93 24.03
C SER A 83 116.47 36.52 24.99
N SER A 84 117.71 36.49 24.48
CA SER A 84 119.02 36.75 25.14
C SER A 84 120.12 36.33 24.15
N ALA A 85 121.20 37.03 23.79
CA ALA A 85 121.89 38.28 24.16
C ALA A 85 123.39 37.97 24.46
N SER A 86 124.25 38.87 23.96
CA SER A 86 125.55 39.26 24.54
C SER A 86 126.85 38.48 24.26
N THR A 87 127.88 39.30 23.97
CA THR A 87 129.29 39.21 24.45
C THR A 87 130.22 38.11 23.91
N SER A 88 131.54 38.31 23.76
CA SER A 88 132.44 39.47 24.00
C SER A 88 133.86 39.18 23.45
N CYS A 89 134.61 40.23 23.09
CA CYS A 89 136.09 40.30 22.97
C CYS A 89 136.81 39.32 22.00
N LEU A 90 137.91 39.69 21.32
CA LEU A 90 139.14 40.29 21.88
C LEU A 90 139.80 41.30 20.94
N ALA A 91 140.35 42.36 21.55
CA ALA A 91 141.33 43.25 20.94
C ALA A 91 142.64 43.18 21.75
N ALA A 92 143.77 42.96 21.08
CA ALA A 92 145.15 43.04 21.61
C ALA A 92 146.13 42.57 20.49
N HIS A 93 147.36 43.08 20.36
CA HIS A 93 147.96 44.33 20.84
C HIS A 93 149.17 44.68 19.94
N VAL A 94 149.67 45.91 20.05
CA VAL A 94 150.93 46.37 19.44
C VAL A 94 152.14 45.87 20.26
N ILE A 95 153.32 45.75 19.61
CA ILE A 95 154.73 45.88 20.09
C ILE A 95 155.59 44.95 19.20
N GLY A 96 156.74 45.34 18.63
CA GLY A 96 157.43 46.62 18.65
C GLY A 96 158.95 46.46 18.74
N GLY A 97 159.68 46.89 17.70
CA GLY A 97 161.08 47.34 17.76
C GLY A 97 162.21 46.31 17.91
N GLY A 98 163.41 46.73 17.48
CA GLY A 98 164.64 46.48 18.24
C GLY A 98 165.74 45.68 17.55
N MET A 99 166.80 46.39 17.15
CA MET A 99 168.03 45.89 16.52
C MET A 99 168.91 44.99 17.42
N GLU A 100 169.89 44.36 16.76
CA GLU A 100 171.25 43.89 17.16
C GLU A 100 171.86 44.23 18.55
N PRO A 101 172.97 43.56 18.96
CA PRO A 101 173.68 42.44 18.31
C PRO A 101 173.98 41.19 19.18
N GLN A 102 174.16 40.07 18.48
CA GLN A 102 175.03 38.90 18.75
C GLN A 102 175.63 38.70 20.16
N LEU A 103 175.12 37.68 20.89
CA LEU A 103 175.91 36.57 21.53
C LEU A 103 175.11 35.64 22.48
N SER A 104 173.79 35.81 22.64
CA SER A 104 172.95 34.98 23.56
C SER A 104 171.85 34.14 22.87
N VAL A 105 172.10 33.70 21.63
CA VAL A 105 171.09 33.03 20.77
C VAL A 105 170.59 31.70 21.34
N TYR A 106 171.42 30.95 22.09
CA TYR A 106 171.11 29.58 22.52
C TYR A 106 170.06 29.48 23.64
N HIS A 107 170.00 30.43 24.58
CA HIS A 107 169.02 30.36 25.69
C HIS A 107 167.62 30.82 25.25
N GLY A 108 167.53 31.85 24.39
CA GLY A 108 166.25 32.34 23.86
C GLY A 108 165.53 31.31 22.99
N ILE A 109 166.27 30.51 22.20
CA ILE A 109 165.67 29.43 21.40
C ILE A 109 165.08 28.34 22.31
N LYS A 110 165.77 27.95 23.39
CA LYS A 110 165.27 26.93 24.31
C LYS A 110 163.98 27.38 25.01
N ALA A 111 163.98 28.59 25.59
CA ALA A 111 162.77 29.15 26.22
C ALA A 111 161.61 29.32 25.23
N LYS A 112 161.90 29.67 23.96
CA LYS A 112 160.87 29.76 22.92
C LYS A 112 160.36 28.39 22.47
N ILE A 113 161.19 27.35 22.44
CA ILE A 113 160.75 25.97 22.18
C ILE A 113 159.89 25.45 23.35
N GLU A 114 160.26 25.73 24.60
CA GLU A 114 159.47 25.33 25.78
C GLU A 114 158.13 26.08 25.83
N ALA A 115 158.11 27.39 25.57
CA ALA A 115 156.87 28.18 25.45
C ALA A 115 156.00 27.73 24.26
N LEU A 116 156.60 27.38 23.12
CA LEU A 116 155.86 26.81 21.98
C LEU A 116 155.33 25.40 22.26
N ARG A 117 156.04 24.57 23.03
CA ARG A 117 155.54 23.27 23.48
C ARG A 117 154.37 23.43 24.44
N PHE A 118 154.51 24.29 25.45
CA PHE A 118 153.42 24.60 26.38
C PHE A 118 152.20 25.14 25.64
N ASN A 119 152.34 26.14 24.76
CA ASN A 119 151.25 26.66 23.94
C ASN A 119 150.66 25.58 22.99
N ASN A 120 151.48 24.67 22.46
CA ASN A 120 150.99 23.56 21.62
C ASN A 120 150.33 22.43 22.43
N GLU A 121 150.63 22.29 23.72
CA GLU A 121 149.97 21.41 24.68
C GLU A 121 148.66 22.04 25.20
N GLU A 122 148.66 23.35 25.47
CA GLU A 122 147.52 24.18 25.84
C GLU A 122 146.49 24.24 24.70
N LEU A 123 146.92 24.53 23.46
CA LEU A 123 146.07 24.44 22.27
C LEU A 123 145.58 23.03 21.99
N ARG A 124 146.33 21.96 22.33
CA ARG A 124 145.80 20.59 22.26
C ARG A 124 144.72 20.36 23.32
N ALA A 125 144.95 20.80 24.56
CA ALA A 125 143.98 20.69 25.63
C ALA A 125 142.70 21.46 25.32
N GLU A 126 142.81 22.70 24.81
CA GLU A 126 141.69 23.49 24.33
C GLU A 126 140.99 22.84 23.12
N ASN A 127 141.73 22.23 22.18
CA ASN A 127 141.12 21.53 21.05
C ASN A 127 140.36 20.26 21.49
N GLU A 128 140.88 19.50 22.46
CA GLU A 128 140.16 18.38 23.07
C GLU A 128 138.99 18.85 23.96
N GLU A 129 139.10 20.00 24.63
CA GLU A 129 137.97 20.62 25.33
C GLU A 129 136.88 21.07 24.34
N LEU A 130 137.26 21.67 23.21
CA LEU A 130 136.32 22.06 22.16
C LEU A 130 135.70 20.83 21.48
N LYS A 131 136.47 19.74 21.25
CA LYS A 131 135.94 18.47 20.75
C LYS A 131 134.97 17.82 21.74
N THR A 132 135.28 17.80 23.03
CA THR A 132 134.39 17.26 24.05
C THR A 132 133.14 18.13 24.19
N ARG A 133 133.26 19.46 24.28
CA ARG A 133 132.12 20.40 24.24
C ARG A 133 131.26 20.23 22.98
N LEU A 134 131.86 20.08 21.80
CA LEU A 134 131.17 19.82 20.52
C LEU A 134 130.48 18.44 20.53
N SER A 135 131.14 17.42 21.07
CA SER A 135 130.59 16.07 21.23
C SER A 135 129.38 16.09 22.17
N THR A 136 129.49 16.75 23.33
CA THR A 136 128.36 16.90 24.27
C THR A 136 127.25 17.79 23.69
N ALA A 137 127.57 18.80 22.87
CA ALA A 137 126.55 19.60 22.17
C ALA A 137 125.82 18.77 21.10
N ARG A 138 126.54 17.97 20.32
CA ARG A 138 125.96 17.01 19.36
C ARG A 138 125.10 15.97 20.07
N GLN A 139 125.59 15.40 21.17
CA GLN A 139 124.83 14.44 21.97
C GLN A 139 123.56 15.05 22.56
N ARG A 140 123.63 16.28 23.09
CA ARG A 140 122.42 17.00 23.56
C ARG A 140 121.44 17.27 22.44
N GLU A 141 121.88 17.60 21.23
CA GLU A 141 120.98 17.79 20.10
C GLU A 141 120.42 16.46 19.57
N THR A 142 121.18 15.36 19.56
CA THR A 142 120.60 14.04 19.25
C THR A 142 119.58 13.62 20.30
N GLU A 143 119.86 13.77 21.59
CA GLU A 143 118.89 13.53 22.66
C GLU A 143 117.66 14.46 22.55
N ARG A 144 117.83 15.71 22.10
CA ARG A 144 116.72 16.66 21.88
C ARG A 144 115.88 16.24 20.67
N VAL A 145 116.51 15.82 19.58
CA VAL A 145 115.84 15.31 18.38
C VAL A 145 115.13 14.01 18.68
N GLU A 146 115.74 13.08 19.42
CA GLU A 146 115.11 11.83 19.86
C GLU A 146 113.90 12.09 20.76
N LYS A 147 113.98 13.02 21.72
CA LYS A 147 112.84 13.43 22.56
C LYS A 147 111.71 14.07 21.73
N VAL A 148 112.04 14.93 20.77
CA VAL A 148 111.04 15.53 19.87
C VAL A 148 110.43 14.47 18.96
N GLN A 149 111.21 13.50 18.48
CA GLN A 149 110.73 12.37 17.67
C GLN A 149 109.84 11.43 18.50
N SER A 150 110.18 11.14 19.75
CA SER A 150 109.35 10.29 20.63
C SER A 150 108.01 10.95 20.96
N VAL A 151 108.02 12.25 21.31
CA VAL A 151 106.78 13.01 21.55
C VAL A 151 105.94 13.09 20.28
N ALA A 152 106.53 13.41 19.12
CA ALA A 152 105.80 13.42 17.84
C ALA A 152 105.27 12.02 17.46
N HIS A 153 105.95 10.94 17.86
CA HIS A 153 105.49 9.57 17.65
C HIS A 153 104.29 9.25 18.56
N GLU A 154 104.37 9.57 19.85
CA GLU A 154 103.26 9.43 20.82
C GLU A 154 102.03 10.27 20.43
N GLU A 155 102.23 11.50 19.93
CA GLU A 155 101.17 12.34 19.35
C GLU A 155 100.55 11.67 18.11
N LEU A 156 101.36 11.14 17.19
CA LEU A 156 100.85 10.40 16.03
C LEU A 156 100.12 9.10 16.42
N GLU A 157 100.57 8.39 17.45
CA GLU A 157 99.91 7.17 17.94
C GLU A 157 98.59 7.48 18.66
N SER A 158 98.56 8.49 19.52
CA SER A 158 97.34 8.95 20.19
C SER A 158 96.31 9.49 19.19
N LEU A 159 96.73 10.26 18.18
CA LEU A 159 95.86 10.66 17.06
C LEU A 159 95.34 9.44 16.29
N ARG A 160 96.19 8.46 15.96
CA ARG A 160 95.75 7.21 15.32
C ARG A 160 94.76 6.42 16.17
N GLN A 161 94.92 6.41 17.50
CA GLN A 161 93.97 5.76 18.41
C GLN A 161 92.64 6.54 18.46
N ALA A 162 92.67 7.87 18.54
CA ALA A 162 91.48 8.72 18.50
C ALA A 162 90.70 8.55 17.18
N PHE A 163 91.39 8.50 16.03
CA PHE A 163 90.75 8.20 14.74
C PHE A 163 90.15 6.79 14.70
N LYS A 164 90.82 5.78 15.25
CA LYS A 164 90.27 4.40 15.34
C LYS A 164 89.01 4.33 16.21
N GLU A 165 88.98 5.02 17.34
CA GLU A 165 87.79 5.05 18.21
C GLU A 165 86.65 5.86 17.58
N SER A 166 86.95 6.99 16.93
CA SER A 166 85.97 7.75 16.12
C SER A 166 85.39 6.91 14.98
N GLU A 167 86.22 6.18 14.23
CA GLU A 167 85.75 5.22 13.22
C GLU A 167 84.85 4.14 13.81
N LYS A 168 85.17 3.63 15.01
CA LYS A 168 84.38 2.61 15.70
C LYS A 168 83.02 3.15 16.13
N GLN A 169 82.97 4.38 16.67
CA GLN A 169 81.74 5.07 17.02
C GLN A 169 80.88 5.35 15.77
N HIS A 170 81.47 5.86 14.68
CA HIS A 170 80.75 6.04 13.41
C HIS A 170 80.22 4.69 12.85
N LYS A 171 80.98 3.59 12.99
CA LYS A 171 80.53 2.25 12.58
C LYS A 171 79.39 1.70 13.45
N GLN A 172 79.24 2.15 14.69
CA GLN A 172 78.12 1.82 15.56
C GLN A 172 76.86 2.62 15.19
N THR A 173 76.97 3.95 15.06
CA THR A 173 75.84 4.81 14.69
C THR A 173 75.26 4.46 13.31
N ILE A 174 76.10 4.11 12.33
CA ILE A 174 75.66 3.59 11.02
C ILE A 174 74.78 2.33 11.19
N GLN A 175 75.12 1.42 12.09
CA GLN A 175 74.36 0.18 12.30
C GLN A 175 73.06 0.40 13.06
N GLU A 176 73.02 1.39 13.95
CA GLU A 176 71.80 1.82 14.64
C GLU A 176 70.84 2.46 13.64
N LEU A 177 71.30 3.43 12.85
CA LEU A 177 70.52 4.06 11.77
C LEU A 177 70.02 3.06 10.72
N GLN A 178 70.83 2.07 10.33
CA GLN A 178 70.38 0.99 9.42
C GLN A 178 69.28 0.10 10.06
N ARG A 179 69.34 -0.16 11.37
CA ARG A 179 68.28 -0.88 12.08
C ARG A 179 67.00 -0.04 12.17
N GLU A 180 67.10 1.21 12.60
CA GLU A 180 65.96 2.14 12.70
C GLU A 180 65.26 2.32 11.35
N LYS A 181 66.02 2.59 10.28
CA LYS A 181 65.53 2.63 8.89
C LYS A 181 64.74 1.36 8.55
N SER A 182 65.27 0.17 8.85
CA SER A 182 64.57 -1.10 8.57
C SER A 182 63.30 -1.32 9.40
N GLN A 183 63.25 -0.79 10.63
CA GLN A 183 62.06 -0.85 11.49
C GLN A 183 60.98 0.13 11.01
N LEU A 184 61.38 1.35 10.63
CA LEU A 184 60.51 2.36 10.06
C LEU A 184 59.92 1.90 8.72
N THR A 185 60.71 1.31 7.82
CA THR A 185 60.20 0.72 6.56
C THR A 185 59.10 -0.32 6.84
N LYS A 186 59.35 -1.26 7.76
CA LYS A 186 58.34 -2.28 8.15
C LYS A 186 57.09 -1.67 8.78
N ALA A 187 57.24 -0.61 9.59
CA ALA A 187 56.12 0.09 10.19
C ALA A 187 55.27 0.81 9.13
N VAL A 188 55.91 1.48 8.17
CA VAL A 188 55.25 2.13 7.03
C VAL A 188 54.55 1.09 6.14
N GLU A 189 55.19 -0.03 5.82
CA GLU A 189 54.58 -1.13 5.07
C GLU A 189 53.33 -1.68 5.79
N SER A 190 53.42 -1.93 7.09
CA SER A 190 52.30 -2.39 7.93
C SER A 190 51.14 -1.39 7.99
N LEU A 191 51.42 -0.10 8.22
CA LEU A 191 50.39 0.94 8.21
C LEU A 191 49.75 1.09 6.82
N THR A 192 50.54 0.93 5.75
CA THR A 192 50.03 0.99 4.37
C THR A 192 49.11 -0.20 4.06
N THR A 193 49.41 -1.41 4.54
CA THR A 193 48.50 -2.57 4.37
C THR A 193 47.23 -2.43 5.21
N GLN A 194 47.32 -1.94 6.45
CA GLN A 194 46.16 -1.64 7.29
C GLN A 194 45.25 -0.57 6.67
N LEU A 195 45.83 0.51 6.11
CA LEU A 195 45.07 1.55 5.43
C LEU A 195 44.31 1.00 4.22
N ARG A 196 44.96 0.17 3.38
CA ARG A 196 44.29 -0.49 2.24
C ARG A 196 43.16 -1.42 2.69
N GLN A 197 43.35 -2.15 3.79
CA GLN A 197 42.32 -3.04 4.35
C GLN A 197 41.11 -2.26 4.88
N GLU A 198 41.31 -1.17 5.63
CA GLU A 198 40.21 -0.33 6.09
C GLU A 198 39.52 0.40 4.92
N MET A 199 40.24 0.89 3.91
CA MET A 199 39.62 1.46 2.69
C MET A 199 38.68 0.44 2.01
N SER A 200 39.20 -0.75 1.68
CA SER A 200 38.42 -1.84 1.09
C SER A 200 37.21 -2.26 1.94
N ARG A 201 37.38 -2.27 3.27
CA ARG A 201 36.29 -2.54 4.19
C ARG A 201 35.22 -1.44 4.17
N ARG A 202 35.59 -0.15 4.10
CA ARG A 202 34.61 0.95 4.00
C ARG A 202 33.87 0.91 2.67
N GLU A 203 34.55 0.58 1.58
CA GLU A 203 33.93 0.38 0.26
C GLU A 203 32.91 -0.76 0.27
N GLU A 204 33.20 -1.87 0.96
CA GLU A 204 32.21 -2.93 1.19
C GLU A 204 31.05 -2.47 2.08
N GLU A 205 31.30 -1.71 3.14
CA GLU A 205 30.28 -1.19 4.05
C GLU A 205 29.36 -0.17 3.34
N THR A 206 29.90 0.71 2.49
CA THR A 206 29.09 1.63 1.66
C THR A 206 28.26 0.86 0.63
N ALA A 207 28.85 -0.09 -0.10
CA ALA A 207 28.11 -0.90 -1.07
C ALA A 207 26.97 -1.71 -0.42
N LYS A 208 27.18 -2.25 0.78
CA LYS A 208 26.13 -2.93 1.58
C LYS A 208 25.02 -1.97 1.99
N LEU A 209 25.36 -0.75 2.44
CA LEU A 209 24.38 0.27 2.82
C LEU A 209 23.57 0.79 1.62
N GLU A 210 24.22 0.99 0.47
CA GLU A 210 23.56 1.40 -0.78
C GLU A 210 22.61 0.33 -1.31
N SER A 211 23.04 -0.94 -1.30
CA SER A 211 22.19 -2.08 -1.64
C SER A 211 20.96 -2.17 -0.72
N ALA A 212 21.16 -2.00 0.60
CA ALA A 212 20.07 -2.00 1.57
C ALA A 212 19.10 -0.81 1.38
N ASN A 213 19.62 0.38 1.07
CA ASN A 213 18.82 1.56 0.78
C ASN A 213 18.01 1.41 -0.52
N ALA A 214 18.63 0.91 -1.59
CA ALA A 214 17.96 0.59 -2.85
C ALA A 214 16.81 -0.42 -2.64
N ALA A 215 17.04 -1.48 -1.85
CA ALA A 215 16.01 -2.44 -1.47
C ALA A 215 14.88 -1.81 -0.65
N ALA A 216 15.19 -0.94 0.31
CA ALA A 216 14.19 -0.23 1.10
C ALA A 216 13.32 0.71 0.24
N ILE A 217 13.94 1.47 -0.67
CA ILE A 217 13.24 2.32 -1.64
C ILE A 217 12.34 1.49 -2.56
N ALA A 218 12.82 0.34 -3.05
CA ALA A 218 12.02 -0.56 -3.87
C ALA A 218 10.81 -1.12 -3.11
N GLN A 219 10.98 -1.54 -1.84
CA GLN A 219 9.88 -1.98 -0.99
C GLN A 219 8.86 -0.86 -0.72
N LEU A 220 9.31 0.37 -0.46
CA LEU A 220 8.42 1.52 -0.25
C LEU A 220 7.63 1.87 -1.53
N LYS A 221 8.28 1.88 -2.71
CA LYS A 221 7.61 2.05 -4.01
C LYS A 221 6.53 0.99 -4.22
N THR A 222 6.83 -0.29 -4.00
CA THR A 222 5.87 -1.39 -4.13
C THR A 222 4.70 -1.24 -3.16
N ARG A 223 4.97 -0.95 -1.87
CA ARG A 223 3.91 -0.71 -0.87
C ARG A 223 3.00 0.45 -1.29
N TRP A 224 3.57 1.58 -1.70
CA TRP A 224 2.80 2.73 -2.17
C TRP A 224 1.95 2.40 -3.41
N GLN A 225 2.50 1.70 -4.40
CA GLN A 225 1.73 1.24 -5.57
C GLN A 225 0.59 0.30 -5.19
N THR A 226 0.79 -0.63 -4.24
CA THR A 226 -0.29 -1.51 -3.76
C THR A 226 -1.37 -0.75 -2.98
N GLN A 227 -0.98 0.24 -2.18
CA GLN A 227 -1.90 1.11 -1.43
C GLN A 227 -2.73 1.97 -2.38
N GLU A 228 -2.10 2.58 -3.38
CA GLU A 228 -2.76 3.40 -4.41
C GLU A 228 -3.73 2.56 -5.25
N LYS A 229 -3.32 1.35 -5.66
CA LYS A 229 -4.21 0.39 -6.36
C LYS A 229 -5.43 0.03 -5.49
N ALA A 230 -5.23 -0.21 -4.19
CA ALA A 230 -6.31 -0.51 -3.27
C ALA A 230 -7.22 0.70 -3.01
N ALA A 231 -6.69 1.92 -2.96
CA ALA A 231 -7.45 3.16 -2.82
C ALA A 231 -8.34 3.40 -4.06
N ARG A 232 -7.78 3.26 -5.26
CA ARG A 232 -8.53 3.35 -6.54
C ARG A 232 -9.65 2.31 -6.61
N GLU A 233 -9.39 1.07 -6.20
CA GLU A 233 -10.42 0.02 -6.24
C GLU A 233 -11.53 0.26 -5.21
N LYS A 234 -11.19 0.71 -3.98
CA LYS A 234 -12.17 1.17 -2.99
C LYS A 234 -13.02 2.33 -3.52
N TRP A 235 -12.41 3.30 -4.19
CA TRP A 235 -13.12 4.43 -4.79
C TRP A 235 -14.09 3.98 -5.89
N LYS A 236 -13.67 3.11 -6.82
CA LYS A 236 -14.57 2.53 -7.83
C LYS A 236 -15.75 1.78 -7.21
N ILE A 237 -15.52 0.99 -6.16
CA ILE A 237 -16.57 0.25 -5.46
C ILE A 237 -17.55 1.22 -4.77
N ALA A 238 -17.04 2.27 -4.13
CA ALA A 238 -17.86 3.31 -3.50
C ALA A 238 -18.70 4.07 -4.54
N GLU A 239 -18.10 4.46 -5.66
CA GLU A 239 -18.78 5.18 -6.74
C GLU A 239 -19.82 4.29 -7.44
N ALA A 240 -19.51 3.01 -7.68
CA ALA A 240 -20.48 2.05 -8.21
C ALA A 240 -21.65 1.79 -7.24
N LYS A 241 -21.42 1.85 -5.91
CA LYS A 241 -22.51 1.82 -4.92
C LYS A 241 -23.33 3.10 -4.97
N ARG A 242 -22.70 4.28 -4.97
CA ARG A 242 -23.34 5.59 -5.06
C ARG A 242 -24.25 5.71 -6.29
N ILE A 243 -23.77 5.26 -7.46
CA ILE A 243 -24.54 5.24 -8.71
C ILE A 243 -25.75 4.30 -8.58
N LYS A 244 -25.57 3.08 -8.06
CA LYS A 244 -26.67 2.12 -7.84
C LYS A 244 -27.72 2.67 -6.88
N GLU A 245 -27.31 3.25 -5.76
CA GLU A 245 -28.22 3.79 -4.75
C GLU A 245 -28.97 5.02 -5.27
N SER A 246 -28.28 5.95 -5.94
CA SER A 246 -28.90 7.08 -6.63
C SER A 246 -29.88 6.65 -7.73
N THR A 247 -29.56 5.56 -8.46
CA THR A 247 -30.46 5.00 -9.49
C THR A 247 -31.69 4.35 -8.85
N LEU A 248 -31.52 3.58 -7.76
CA LEU A 248 -32.63 3.00 -7.01
C LEU A 248 -33.56 4.08 -6.46
N GLN A 249 -33.01 5.13 -5.84
CA GLN A 249 -33.78 6.29 -5.35
C GLN A 249 -34.54 6.99 -6.50
N SER A 250 -33.95 7.11 -7.69
CA SER A 250 -34.64 7.69 -8.85
C SER A 250 -35.76 6.81 -9.43
N LEU A 251 -35.65 5.49 -9.30
CA LEU A 251 -36.64 4.52 -9.79
C LEU A 251 -37.74 4.21 -8.75
N GLU A 252 -37.47 4.44 -7.46
CA GLU A 252 -38.43 4.25 -6.37
C GLU A 252 -39.80 4.93 -6.61
N PRO A 253 -39.90 6.21 -7.01
CA PRO A 253 -41.20 6.83 -7.30
C PRO A 253 -41.93 6.14 -8.45
N ASP A 254 -41.24 5.77 -9.54
CA ASP A 254 -41.85 5.08 -10.68
C ASP A 254 -42.34 3.68 -10.31
N ILE A 255 -41.57 2.95 -9.48
CA ILE A 255 -41.96 1.64 -8.93
C ILE A 255 -43.19 1.79 -8.03
N VAL A 256 -43.24 2.82 -7.18
CA VAL A 256 -44.39 3.11 -6.31
C VAL A 256 -45.62 3.50 -7.13
N LEU A 257 -45.48 4.31 -8.18
CA LEU A 257 -46.56 4.67 -9.11
C LEU A 257 -47.10 3.43 -9.83
N LEU A 258 -46.23 2.58 -10.37
CA LEU A 258 -46.62 1.33 -11.03
C LEU A 258 -47.33 0.37 -10.06
N LEU A 259 -46.82 0.24 -8.84
CA LEU A 259 -47.39 -0.63 -7.81
C LEU A 259 -48.74 -0.11 -7.30
N ASN A 260 -48.91 1.21 -7.18
CA ASN A 260 -50.20 1.83 -6.83
C ASN A 260 -51.21 1.73 -7.97
N ARG A 261 -50.77 1.89 -9.24
CA ARG A 261 -51.60 1.60 -10.42
C ARG A 261 -52.09 0.15 -10.40
N HIS A 262 -51.21 -0.83 -10.21
CA HIS A 262 -51.60 -2.25 -10.16
C HIS A 262 -52.52 -2.56 -8.95
N LYS A 263 -52.34 -1.90 -7.81
CA LYS A 263 -53.27 -1.99 -6.66
C LYS A 263 -54.66 -1.45 -7.03
N ALA A 264 -54.73 -0.28 -7.66
CA ALA A 264 -55.97 0.35 -8.09
C ALA A 264 -56.69 -0.49 -9.17
N GLU A 265 -55.96 -1.00 -10.16
CA GLU A 265 -56.47 -1.91 -11.18
C GLU A 265 -57.01 -3.21 -10.56
N LYS A 266 -56.27 -3.82 -9.61
CA LYS A 266 -56.74 -4.98 -8.85
C LYS A 266 -57.94 -4.67 -7.94
N ALA A 267 -58.11 -3.43 -7.48
CA ALA A 267 -59.31 -3.01 -6.75
C ALA A 267 -60.50 -2.90 -7.70
N ARG A 268 -60.32 -2.19 -8.84
CA ARG A 268 -61.33 -2.02 -9.89
C ARG A 268 -61.84 -3.35 -10.44
N MET A 269 -60.95 -4.30 -10.75
CA MET A 269 -61.34 -5.65 -11.19
C MET A 269 -62.15 -6.40 -10.13
N ARG A 270 -61.84 -6.25 -8.82
CA ARG A 270 -62.65 -6.87 -7.75
C ARG A 270 -64.02 -6.23 -7.65
N GLU A 271 -64.10 -4.91 -7.72
CA GLU A 271 -65.35 -4.16 -7.72
C GLU A 271 -66.22 -4.52 -8.93
N GLU A 272 -65.62 -4.64 -10.12
CA GLU A 272 -66.27 -5.18 -11.32
C GLU A 272 -66.84 -6.59 -11.08
N PHE A 273 -66.04 -7.52 -10.54
CA PHE A 273 -66.53 -8.87 -10.21
C PHE A 273 -67.63 -8.88 -9.15
N GLU A 274 -67.54 -8.05 -8.10
CA GLU A 274 -68.60 -7.92 -7.10
C GLU A 274 -69.87 -7.32 -7.70
N ASN A 275 -69.76 -6.34 -8.60
CA ASN A 275 -70.89 -5.73 -9.28
C ASN A 275 -71.52 -6.69 -10.29
N GLU A 276 -70.75 -7.50 -11.01
CA GLU A 276 -71.30 -8.60 -11.80
C GLU A 276 -72.02 -9.64 -10.91
N LEU A 277 -71.51 -9.90 -9.70
CA LEU A 277 -72.16 -10.83 -8.77
C LEU A 277 -73.49 -10.25 -8.28
N ARG A 278 -73.52 -8.98 -7.87
CA ARG A 278 -74.76 -8.23 -7.53
C ARG A 278 -75.76 -8.24 -8.69
N GLN A 279 -75.31 -7.98 -9.93
CA GLN A 279 -76.17 -8.05 -11.12
C GLN A 279 -76.70 -9.47 -11.38
N ARG A 280 -75.89 -10.52 -11.15
CA ARG A 280 -76.36 -11.91 -11.25
C ARG A 280 -77.40 -12.21 -10.18
N ASP A 281 -77.19 -11.78 -8.94
CA ASP A 281 -78.12 -11.95 -7.83
C ASP A 281 -79.43 -11.18 -8.07
N GLU A 282 -79.37 -9.94 -8.59
CA GLU A 282 -80.53 -9.15 -9.02
C GLU A 282 -81.31 -9.84 -10.15
N VAL A 283 -80.62 -10.39 -11.14
CA VAL A 283 -81.25 -11.16 -12.24
C VAL A 283 -81.85 -12.48 -11.75
N ILE A 284 -81.23 -13.14 -10.77
CA ILE A 284 -81.79 -14.34 -10.12
C ILE A 284 -83.04 -13.95 -9.33
N ALA A 285 -82.98 -12.94 -8.46
CA ALA A 285 -84.12 -12.46 -7.69
C ALA A 285 -85.29 -11.99 -8.58
N ALA A 286 -85.00 -11.30 -9.69
CA ALA A 286 -86.01 -10.92 -10.67
C ALA A 286 -86.64 -12.15 -11.36
N LYS A 287 -85.84 -13.16 -11.74
CA LYS A 287 -86.35 -14.42 -12.29
C LYS A 287 -87.17 -15.19 -11.27
N GLU A 288 -86.70 -15.31 -10.04
CA GLU A 288 -87.43 -15.95 -8.94
C GLU A 288 -88.77 -15.24 -8.69
N ALA A 289 -88.80 -13.90 -8.67
CA ALA A 289 -90.04 -13.13 -8.59
C ALA A 289 -91.00 -13.44 -9.76
N THR A 290 -90.51 -13.54 -11.01
CA THR A 290 -91.37 -13.96 -12.14
C THR A 290 -91.84 -15.41 -12.03
N VAL A 291 -91.01 -16.32 -11.49
CA VAL A 291 -91.38 -17.72 -11.25
C VAL A 291 -92.43 -17.82 -10.16
N GLU A 292 -92.31 -17.07 -9.06
CA GLU A 292 -93.35 -16.99 -8.02
C GLU A 292 -94.63 -16.33 -8.54
N GLU A 293 -94.55 -15.31 -9.39
CA GLU A 293 -95.73 -14.72 -10.02
C GLU A 293 -96.44 -15.73 -10.95
N VAL A 294 -95.69 -16.51 -11.73
CA VAL A 294 -96.22 -17.59 -12.58
C VAL A 294 -96.78 -18.74 -11.75
N LYS A 295 -96.12 -19.17 -10.68
CA LYS A 295 -96.66 -20.15 -9.71
C LYS A 295 -97.96 -19.64 -9.09
N ALA A 296 -98.01 -18.38 -8.67
CA ALA A 296 -99.22 -17.78 -8.08
C ALA A 296 -100.36 -17.63 -9.10
N LYS A 297 -100.05 -17.36 -10.38
CA LYS A 297 -101.02 -17.40 -11.49
C LYS A 297 -101.54 -18.82 -11.70
N LEU A 298 -100.65 -19.81 -11.82
CA LEU A 298 -101.00 -21.21 -12.00
C LEU A 298 -101.81 -21.77 -10.82
N ALA A 299 -101.49 -21.38 -9.58
CA ALA A 299 -102.26 -21.74 -8.40
C ALA A 299 -103.68 -21.15 -8.46
N ARG A 300 -103.81 -19.86 -8.79
CA ARG A 300 -105.12 -19.21 -8.99
C ARG A 300 -105.91 -19.83 -10.13
N ASP A 301 -105.27 -20.22 -11.23
CA ASP A 301 -105.91 -20.89 -12.36
C ASP A 301 -106.32 -22.32 -12.02
N ALA A 302 -105.52 -23.05 -11.23
CA ALA A 302 -105.85 -24.37 -10.71
C ALA A 302 -107.03 -24.30 -9.72
N GLU A 303 -107.04 -23.34 -8.80
CA GLU A 303 -108.19 -23.05 -7.92
C GLU A 303 -109.44 -22.65 -8.74
N ALA A 304 -109.28 -21.85 -9.80
CA ALA A 304 -110.36 -21.50 -10.71
C ALA A 304 -110.88 -22.72 -11.51
N MET A 305 -110.01 -23.66 -11.89
CA MET A 305 -110.40 -24.92 -12.52
C MET A 305 -111.10 -25.85 -11.54
N ILE A 306 -110.55 -26.06 -10.35
CA ILE A 306 -111.17 -26.86 -9.29
C ILE A 306 -112.53 -26.29 -8.92
N THR A 307 -112.69 -24.98 -8.78
CA THR A 307 -114.00 -24.36 -8.48
C THR A 307 -114.98 -24.43 -9.65
N ARG A 308 -114.52 -24.43 -10.92
CA ARG A 308 -115.37 -24.72 -12.09
C ARG A 308 -115.81 -26.18 -12.13
N GLU A 309 -114.90 -27.13 -11.86
CA GLU A 309 -115.20 -28.56 -11.80
C GLU A 309 -116.12 -28.89 -10.63
N GLN A 310 -115.87 -28.32 -9.45
CA GLN A 310 -116.75 -28.42 -8.29
C GLN A 310 -118.13 -27.85 -8.61
N LYS A 311 -118.25 -26.67 -9.25
CA LYS A 311 -119.55 -26.13 -9.70
C LYS A 311 -120.21 -27.06 -10.70
N SER A 312 -119.53 -27.47 -11.77
CA SER A 312 -120.06 -28.42 -12.76
C SER A 312 -120.45 -29.77 -12.15
N PHE A 313 -119.77 -30.24 -11.12
CA PHE A 313 -120.14 -31.43 -10.37
C PHE A 313 -121.34 -31.16 -9.47
N HIS A 314 -121.41 -30.01 -8.80
CA HIS A 314 -122.56 -29.61 -7.98
C HIS A 314 -123.81 -29.41 -8.84
N ASP A 315 -123.67 -28.81 -10.03
CA ASP A 315 -124.73 -28.60 -11.00
C ASP A 315 -125.18 -29.95 -11.59
N ARG A 316 -124.27 -30.87 -11.95
CA ARG A 316 -124.64 -32.24 -12.37
C ARG A 316 -125.28 -33.05 -11.25
N VAL A 317 -124.77 -32.97 -10.03
CA VAL A 317 -125.37 -33.61 -8.85
C VAL A 317 -126.73 -32.97 -8.56
N LYS A 318 -126.91 -31.68 -8.78
CA LYS A 318 -128.20 -31.01 -8.63
C LYS A 318 -129.17 -31.38 -9.75
N GLU A 319 -128.74 -31.47 -11.00
CA GLU A 319 -129.55 -31.94 -12.13
C GLU A 319 -129.96 -33.41 -11.93
N GLU A 320 -129.04 -34.28 -11.50
CA GLU A 320 -129.35 -35.66 -11.14
C GLU A 320 -130.16 -35.74 -9.85
N THR A 321 -130.00 -34.83 -8.88
CA THR A 321 -130.88 -34.75 -7.69
C THR A 321 -132.27 -34.26 -8.07
N ASP A 322 -132.40 -33.34 -9.02
CA ASP A 322 -133.68 -32.87 -9.55
C ASP A 322 -134.32 -33.91 -10.47
N ARG A 323 -133.52 -34.73 -11.17
CA ARG A 323 -133.97 -35.88 -11.97
C ARG A 323 -134.43 -37.00 -11.06
N VAL A 324 -133.63 -37.36 -10.05
CA VAL A 324 -133.97 -38.31 -9.00
C VAL A 324 -135.11 -37.78 -8.14
N ASN A 325 -135.30 -36.48 -7.95
CA ASN A 325 -136.48 -35.93 -7.27
C ASN A 325 -137.73 -36.01 -8.16
N ARG A 326 -137.62 -35.76 -9.48
CA ARG A 326 -138.73 -36.02 -10.42
C ARG A 326 -139.07 -37.51 -10.46
N GLN A 327 -138.06 -38.38 -10.55
CA GLN A 327 -138.21 -39.83 -10.46
C GLN A 327 -138.72 -40.26 -9.08
N LEU A 328 -138.34 -39.63 -7.98
CA LEU A 328 -138.84 -39.92 -6.63
C LEU A 328 -140.23 -39.35 -6.41
N ASP A 329 -140.66 -38.32 -7.13
CA ASP A 329 -142.05 -37.84 -7.10
C ASP A 329 -142.95 -38.69 -8.00
N GLU A 330 -142.44 -39.16 -9.14
CA GLU A 330 -143.06 -40.19 -9.99
C GLU A 330 -143.13 -41.54 -9.27
N GLU A 331 -142.05 -41.93 -8.60
CA GLU A 331 -141.98 -43.09 -7.74
C GLU A 331 -142.76 -42.88 -6.46
N ARG A 332 -142.92 -41.68 -5.88
CA ARG A 332 -143.86 -41.47 -4.75
C ARG A 332 -145.30 -41.58 -5.20
N ARG A 333 -145.62 -41.24 -6.45
CA ARG A 333 -146.92 -41.57 -7.06
C ARG A 333 -147.02 -43.09 -7.25
N SER A 334 -145.97 -43.76 -7.75
CA SER A 334 -145.96 -45.22 -7.93
C SER A 334 -145.81 -46.04 -6.65
N TRP A 335 -145.31 -45.47 -5.55
CA TRP A 335 -145.14 -46.07 -4.21
C TRP A 335 -146.31 -45.71 -3.29
N LYS A 336 -147.17 -44.75 -3.67
CA LYS A 336 -148.55 -44.78 -3.21
C LYS A 336 -149.24 -45.99 -3.84
N GLN A 337 -149.20 -46.10 -5.18
CA GLN A 337 -149.73 -47.24 -5.93
C GLN A 337 -149.17 -48.60 -5.44
N GLN A 338 -147.85 -48.73 -5.23
CA GLN A 338 -147.19 -49.97 -4.83
C GLN A 338 -147.17 -50.20 -3.31
N ARG A 339 -147.46 -49.21 -2.47
CA ARG A 339 -147.74 -49.49 -1.05
C ARG A 339 -149.14 -50.05 -0.88
N GLU A 340 -150.08 -49.58 -1.69
CA GLU A 340 -151.39 -50.22 -1.88
C GLU A 340 -151.21 -51.67 -2.41
N ASP A 341 -150.23 -51.95 -3.28
CA ASP A 341 -149.96 -53.32 -3.78
C ASP A 341 -149.07 -54.21 -2.87
N MET A 342 -148.04 -53.69 -2.18
CA MET A 342 -146.99 -54.51 -1.54
C MET A 342 -147.18 -54.74 -0.03
N GLU A 343 -148.17 -54.09 0.59
CA GLU A 343 -148.78 -54.66 1.82
C GLU A 343 -149.31 -56.09 1.57
N ALA A 344 -149.51 -56.51 0.32
CA ALA A 344 -149.91 -57.87 -0.04
C ALA A 344 -148.77 -58.92 -0.14
N PHE A 345 -147.47 -58.54 -0.13
CA PHE A 345 -146.37 -59.49 -0.49
C PHE A 345 -145.35 -59.81 0.63
N PHE A 346 -145.03 -58.89 1.54
CA PHE A 346 -143.96 -59.12 2.55
C PHE A 346 -144.27 -60.18 3.61
N THR A 347 -145.43 -60.82 3.51
CA THR A 347 -145.82 -62.06 4.18
C THR A 347 -144.98 -63.29 3.79
N GLU A 348 -144.26 -63.29 2.65
CA GLU A 348 -143.83 -64.55 2.02
C GLU A 348 -142.34 -64.98 2.20
N GLN A 349 -141.35 -64.08 2.38
CA GLN A 349 -139.92 -64.46 2.30
C GLN A 349 -139.04 -63.95 3.47
N LYS A 350 -138.53 -64.86 4.30
CA LYS A 350 -137.49 -64.59 5.33
C LYS A 350 -136.53 -65.76 5.62
N ASN A 351 -136.61 -66.87 4.87
CA ASN A 351 -136.36 -68.20 5.46
C ASN A 351 -135.07 -68.97 5.06
N THR A 352 -134.15 -68.44 4.24
CA THR A 352 -133.25 -69.33 3.45
C THR A 352 -131.72 -69.19 3.58
N SER A 353 -131.14 -68.07 4.04
CA SER A 353 -129.76 -67.65 3.69
C SER A 353 -128.52 -68.38 4.28
N GLN A 354 -128.64 -69.45 5.08
CA GLN A 354 -127.73 -69.65 6.22
C GLN A 354 -126.56 -70.69 6.11
N ARG A 355 -125.94 -71.00 4.94
CA ARG A 355 -125.11 -72.24 4.81
C ARG A 355 -123.68 -72.27 4.19
N GLU A 356 -123.18 -71.30 3.41
CA GLU A 356 -122.12 -71.60 2.40
C GLU A 356 -120.59 -71.61 2.78
N ILE A 357 -120.16 -71.34 4.03
CA ILE A 357 -118.86 -70.65 4.29
C ILE A 357 -117.52 -71.49 4.32
N ALA A 358 -117.48 -72.82 4.18
CA ALA A 358 -116.45 -73.64 4.86
C ALA A 358 -115.11 -74.09 4.15
N ARG A 359 -114.72 -73.67 2.92
CA ARG A 359 -113.77 -74.47 2.07
C ARG A 359 -112.29 -73.99 1.86
N LEU A 360 -111.54 -73.76 2.94
CA LEU A 360 -110.19 -73.12 3.00
C LEU A 360 -108.90 -73.97 2.70
N GLN A 361 -107.78 -73.26 2.45
CA GLN A 361 -106.34 -73.47 2.89
C GLN A 361 -105.49 -74.75 2.56
N LYS A 362 -104.28 -74.60 1.94
CA LYS A 362 -103.17 -75.60 2.12
C LYS A 362 -101.69 -75.32 1.70
N GLU A 363 -101.37 -74.51 0.67
CA GLU A 363 -100.36 -74.96 -0.34
C GLU A 363 -99.05 -74.10 -0.47
N LEU A 364 -98.01 -74.22 0.41
CA LEU A 364 -96.93 -73.18 0.46
C LEU A 364 -95.43 -73.51 0.81
N PHE A 365 -94.80 -74.65 0.44
CA PHE A 365 -93.54 -75.10 1.12
C PHE A 365 -92.25 -75.42 0.30
N ALA A 366 -92.11 -75.13 -1.00
CA ALA A 366 -91.33 -76.04 -1.87
C ALA A 366 -89.77 -75.94 -2.05
N LEU A 367 -89.07 -74.79 -2.10
CA LEU A 367 -87.65 -74.72 -2.60
C LEU A 367 -86.69 -73.74 -1.87
N LYS A 368 -85.39 -74.09 -1.69
CA LYS A 368 -84.33 -73.16 -1.20
C LYS A 368 -82.81 -73.57 -1.29
N GLU A 369 -82.34 -74.48 -2.16
CA GLU A 369 -81.01 -75.12 -1.99
C GLU A 369 -80.13 -75.27 -3.27
N SER A 370 -79.16 -74.37 -3.52
CA SER A 370 -77.96 -74.62 -4.40
C SER A 370 -76.88 -73.51 -4.34
N ALA A 371 -75.81 -73.73 -3.55
CA ALA A 371 -74.53 -72.98 -3.50
C ALA A 371 -73.59 -73.39 -4.70
N ALA A 372 -72.53 -72.72 -5.17
CA ALA A 372 -71.38 -71.92 -4.65
C ALA A 372 -70.11 -72.72 -4.22
N THR A 373 -69.03 -72.75 -5.04
CA THR A 373 -67.57 -72.93 -4.73
C THR A 373 -66.69 -73.01 -6.00
N GLU A 374 -65.55 -72.26 -6.16
CA GLU A 374 -64.32 -72.79 -6.87
C GLU A 374 -63.05 -71.88 -7.01
N LYS A 375 -63.11 -70.55 -7.13
CA LYS A 375 -62.06 -69.79 -7.87
C LYS A 375 -60.95 -69.06 -7.06
N ALA A 376 -60.06 -69.76 -6.33
CA ALA A 376 -59.17 -69.13 -5.32
C ALA A 376 -57.64 -69.47 -5.27
N THR A 377 -57.04 -70.24 -6.19
CA THR A 377 -55.73 -70.91 -5.92
C THR A 377 -54.54 -70.71 -6.89
N PHE A 378 -54.56 -69.77 -7.87
CA PHE A 378 -53.63 -69.87 -9.03
C PHE A 378 -52.32 -69.03 -9.02
N HIS A 379 -52.16 -67.94 -8.26
CA HIS A 379 -51.11 -66.93 -8.58
C HIS A 379 -50.00 -66.64 -7.54
N GLU A 380 -49.81 -67.50 -6.53
CA GLU A 380 -48.70 -67.39 -5.57
C GLU A 380 -47.31 -67.76 -6.16
N ALA A 381 -47.27 -68.38 -7.34
CA ALA A 381 -46.05 -68.99 -7.90
C ALA A 381 -45.04 -68.03 -8.56
N VAL A 382 -45.44 -66.81 -8.94
CA VAL A 382 -44.61 -65.94 -9.83
C VAL A 382 -43.49 -65.19 -9.10
N GLY A 383 -43.53 -65.10 -7.77
CA GLY A 383 -42.64 -64.22 -6.99
C GLY A 383 -41.21 -64.71 -6.74
N LYS A 384 -40.84 -65.97 -7.08
CA LYS A 384 -39.59 -66.59 -6.60
C LYS A 384 -38.40 -66.55 -7.58
N GLU A 385 -38.62 -66.43 -8.89
CA GLU A 385 -37.54 -66.45 -9.89
C GLU A 385 -36.63 -65.20 -9.86
N VAL A 386 -37.23 -64.03 -9.61
CA VAL A 386 -36.59 -62.71 -9.84
C VAL A 386 -35.44 -62.42 -8.85
N ALA A 387 -35.46 -63.02 -7.66
CA ALA A 387 -34.43 -62.79 -6.64
C ALA A 387 -33.08 -63.48 -6.93
N SER A 388 -33.07 -64.54 -7.74
CA SER A 388 -31.87 -65.38 -7.97
C SER A 388 -30.84 -64.73 -8.91
N ILE A 389 -31.29 -63.88 -9.84
CA ILE A 389 -30.46 -63.36 -10.94
C ILE A 389 -29.54 -62.21 -10.47
N THR A 390 -29.99 -61.39 -9.52
CA THR A 390 -29.27 -60.18 -9.07
C THR A 390 -28.03 -60.48 -8.22
N ALA A 391 -27.98 -61.63 -7.53
CA ALA A 391 -26.87 -61.96 -6.62
C ALA A 391 -25.56 -62.34 -7.36
N ASN A 392 -25.66 -62.99 -8.52
CA ASN A 392 -24.52 -63.59 -9.21
C ASN A 392 -23.60 -62.56 -9.92
N SER A 393 -24.14 -61.37 -10.26
CA SER A 393 -23.40 -60.32 -10.99
C SER A 393 -22.35 -59.60 -10.13
N ASN A 394 -22.55 -59.52 -8.82
CA ASN A 394 -21.70 -58.72 -7.93
C ASN A 394 -20.41 -59.43 -7.48
N GLN A 395 -20.38 -60.77 -7.50
CA GLN A 395 -19.21 -61.54 -7.06
C GLN A 395 -18.03 -61.41 -8.03
N ILE A 396 -18.30 -61.41 -9.35
CA ILE A 396 -17.28 -61.43 -10.41
C ILE A 396 -16.43 -60.14 -10.44
N ILE A 397 -16.97 -59.01 -9.95
CA ILE A 397 -16.29 -57.70 -9.96
C ILE A 397 -15.30 -57.57 -8.78
N ALA A 398 -15.45 -58.35 -7.71
CA ALA A 398 -14.54 -58.33 -6.56
C ALA A 398 -13.19 -59.01 -6.88
N ASP A 399 -13.25 -60.24 -7.40
CA ASP A 399 -12.08 -61.10 -7.63
C ASP A 399 -11.07 -60.54 -8.65
N LEU A 400 -11.51 -59.63 -9.53
CA LEU A 400 -10.65 -58.95 -10.51
C LEU A 400 -9.83 -57.78 -9.93
N LYS A 401 -10.23 -57.21 -8.77
CA LYS A 401 -9.49 -56.13 -8.12
C LYS A 401 -8.31 -56.60 -7.28
N GLU A 402 -8.40 -57.79 -6.70
CA GLU A 402 -7.39 -58.32 -5.78
C GLU A 402 -6.10 -58.76 -6.50
N LYS A 403 -6.24 -59.46 -7.64
CA LYS A 403 -5.09 -59.92 -8.45
C LYS A 403 -4.21 -58.78 -8.96
N LEU A 404 -4.80 -57.62 -9.29
CA LEU A 404 -4.06 -56.49 -9.83
C LEU A 404 -3.12 -55.83 -8.79
N MET A 405 -3.48 -55.82 -7.50
CA MET A 405 -2.61 -55.24 -6.47
C MET A 405 -1.36 -56.08 -6.19
N TRP A 406 -1.48 -57.41 -6.25
CA TRP A 406 -0.38 -58.32 -5.88
C TRP A 406 0.81 -58.24 -6.85
N GLU A 407 0.58 -58.07 -8.15
CA GLU A 407 1.66 -57.96 -9.15
C GLU A 407 2.50 -56.68 -9.02
N PHE A 408 1.91 -55.56 -8.57
CA PHE A 408 2.65 -54.31 -8.37
C PHE A 408 3.64 -54.43 -7.19
N THR A 409 3.25 -55.06 -6.08
CA THR A 409 4.10 -55.18 -4.89
C THR A 409 5.32 -56.09 -5.09
N CYS A 410 5.26 -57.03 -6.05
CA CYS A 410 6.39 -57.89 -6.37
C CYS A 410 7.50 -57.16 -7.16
N ARG A 411 7.14 -56.36 -8.18
CA ARG A 411 8.11 -55.64 -9.01
C ARG A 411 8.93 -54.58 -8.25
N GLU A 412 8.38 -54.01 -7.19
CA GLU A 412 9.04 -52.96 -6.40
C GLU A 412 10.15 -53.51 -5.47
N LYS A 413 10.09 -54.80 -5.10
CA LYS A 413 11.12 -55.43 -4.24
C LYS A 413 12.37 -55.85 -5.00
N GLU A 414 12.24 -56.27 -6.26
CA GLU A 414 13.39 -56.68 -7.08
C GLU A 414 14.30 -55.51 -7.46
N THR A 415 13.73 -54.33 -7.72
CA THR A 415 14.50 -53.12 -8.08
C THR A 415 15.30 -52.55 -6.90
N GLN A 416 14.82 -52.69 -5.67
CA GLN A 416 15.58 -52.29 -4.47
C GLN A 416 16.81 -53.19 -4.23
N ALA A 417 16.71 -54.51 -4.48
CA ALA A 417 17.80 -55.45 -4.26
C ALA A 417 19.01 -55.18 -5.18
N HIS A 418 18.76 -54.82 -6.45
CA HIS A 418 19.82 -54.52 -7.43
C HIS A 418 20.63 -53.26 -7.07
N ASN A 419 20.01 -52.27 -6.41
CA ASN A 419 20.68 -50.99 -6.10
C ASN A 419 21.73 -51.12 -4.98
N VAL A 420 21.51 -52.00 -4.00
CA VAL A 420 22.43 -52.21 -2.87
C VAL A 420 23.76 -52.80 -3.33
N GLN A 421 23.74 -53.74 -4.28
CA GLN A 421 24.94 -54.41 -4.78
C GLN A 421 25.86 -53.48 -5.60
N TYR A 422 25.28 -52.51 -6.31
CA TYR A 422 26.05 -51.54 -7.11
C TYR A 422 26.88 -50.57 -6.25
N LEU A 423 26.33 -50.14 -5.10
CA LEU A 423 27.01 -49.17 -4.22
C LEU A 423 28.21 -49.78 -3.49
N ALA A 424 28.12 -51.03 -3.04
CA ALA A 424 29.21 -51.71 -2.34
C ALA A 424 30.48 -51.83 -3.20
N ALA A 425 30.34 -52.11 -4.50
CA ALA A 425 31.46 -52.25 -5.42
C ALA A 425 32.23 -50.92 -5.63
N LYS A 426 31.61 -49.76 -5.43
CA LYS A 426 32.24 -48.44 -5.58
C LYS A 426 33.05 -48.00 -4.37
N GLU A 427 32.73 -48.48 -3.17
CA GLU A 427 33.48 -48.16 -1.95
C GLU A 427 34.91 -48.75 -1.99
N GLU A 428 35.05 -49.98 -2.49
CA GLU A 428 36.33 -50.70 -2.51
C GLU A 428 37.33 -50.15 -3.55
N GLU A 429 36.84 -49.49 -4.61
CA GLU A 429 37.69 -48.80 -5.60
C GLU A 429 38.39 -47.57 -4.98
N LEU A 430 37.76 -46.91 -4.00
CA LEU A 430 38.28 -45.69 -3.39
C LEU A 430 39.39 -45.96 -2.36
N ARG A 431 39.29 -47.03 -1.56
CA ARG A 431 40.33 -47.39 -0.58
C ARG A 431 41.72 -47.56 -1.21
N ARG A 432 41.81 -48.24 -2.36
CA ARG A 432 43.09 -48.49 -3.05
C ARG A 432 43.81 -47.24 -3.56
N LYS A 433 43.10 -46.12 -3.75
CA LYS A 433 43.71 -44.86 -4.25
C LYS A 433 44.42 -44.08 -3.14
N CYS A 434 43.83 -44.03 -1.94
CA CYS A 434 44.41 -43.30 -0.80
C CYS A 434 45.71 -43.93 -0.27
N GLU A 435 45.91 -45.25 -0.43
CA GLU A 435 47.14 -45.92 0.01
C GLU A 435 48.36 -45.49 -0.82
N ALA A 436 48.18 -45.25 -2.13
CA ALA A 436 49.26 -44.88 -3.04
C ALA A 436 49.80 -43.45 -2.84
N GLU A 437 48.95 -42.50 -2.42
CA GLU A 437 49.34 -41.10 -2.23
C GLU A 437 50.24 -40.90 -0.99
N ARG A 438 50.04 -41.74 0.05
CA ARG A 438 50.80 -41.68 1.31
C ARG A 438 52.29 -42.00 1.11
N ASP A 439 52.60 -42.97 0.25
CA ASP A 439 53.97 -43.46 0.07
C ASP A 439 54.83 -42.50 -0.78
N ALA A 440 54.21 -41.65 -1.61
CA ALA A 440 54.89 -40.62 -2.38
C ALA A 440 55.45 -39.48 -1.49
N ALA A 441 54.71 -39.07 -0.47
CA ALA A 441 55.08 -37.93 0.40
C ALA A 441 56.33 -38.20 1.25
N VAL A 442 56.63 -39.47 1.57
CA VAL A 442 57.78 -39.84 2.42
C VAL A 442 59.12 -39.63 1.71
N ALA A 443 59.17 -39.80 0.37
CA ALA A 443 60.40 -39.65 -0.40
C ALA A 443 60.90 -38.19 -0.46
N GLU A 444 59.98 -37.22 -0.50
CA GLU A 444 60.27 -35.80 -0.71
C GLU A 444 60.91 -35.12 0.53
N ALA A 445 60.69 -35.69 1.73
CA ALA A 445 61.27 -35.17 2.97
C ALA A 445 62.78 -35.43 3.06
N THR A 446 63.25 -36.59 2.59
CA THR A 446 64.65 -37.03 2.72
C THR A 446 65.62 -36.14 1.92
N GLN A 447 65.21 -35.69 0.74
CA GLN A 447 66.04 -34.87 -0.16
C GLN A 447 66.37 -33.47 0.39
N ARG A 448 65.55 -32.93 1.29
CA ARG A 448 65.73 -31.57 1.83
C ARG A 448 66.87 -31.47 2.85
N LEU A 449 67.06 -32.50 3.68
CA LEU A 449 68.08 -32.54 4.74
C LEU A 449 69.52 -32.57 4.22
N GLU A 450 69.75 -33.09 3.01
CA GLU A 450 71.09 -33.17 2.41
C GLU A 450 71.56 -31.80 1.89
N GLN A 451 70.63 -30.92 1.48
CA GLN A 451 70.94 -29.60 0.92
C GLN A 451 71.41 -28.58 1.97
N GLU A 452 70.97 -28.72 3.23
CA GLU A 452 71.35 -27.79 4.30
C GLU A 452 72.79 -27.97 4.77
N ARG A 453 73.34 -29.19 4.71
CA ARG A 453 74.73 -29.48 5.11
C ARG A 453 75.79 -28.87 4.19
N VAL A 454 75.44 -28.50 2.96
CA VAL A 454 76.38 -27.91 1.99
C VAL A 454 76.53 -26.40 2.21
N LYS A 455 75.48 -25.70 2.67
CA LYS A 455 75.48 -24.24 2.87
C LYS A 455 76.42 -23.76 3.98
N THR A 456 76.57 -24.53 5.05
CA THR A 456 77.33 -24.13 6.26
C THR A 456 78.85 -24.10 6.07
N LEU A 457 79.38 -24.71 5.01
CA LEU A 457 80.83 -24.75 4.74
C LEU A 457 81.35 -23.56 3.92
N THR A 458 80.47 -22.79 3.27
CA THR A 458 80.86 -21.68 2.37
C THR A 458 81.03 -20.32 3.07
N GLU A 459 80.55 -20.15 4.29
CA GLU A 459 80.36 -18.82 4.91
C GLU A 459 81.66 -18.20 5.50
N PHE A 460 82.67 -19.01 5.82
CA PHE A 460 83.85 -18.54 6.58
C PHE A 460 84.95 -17.82 5.76
N ARG A 461 84.87 -17.78 4.42
CA ARG A 461 85.92 -17.17 3.56
C ARG A 461 85.57 -15.79 2.99
N GLY A 462 84.36 -15.28 3.18
CA GLY A 462 83.89 -14.02 2.55
C GLY A 462 84.20 -12.72 3.30
N ASN A 463 84.54 -12.78 4.59
CA ASN A 463 84.39 -11.62 5.50
C ASN A 463 85.35 -10.44 5.24
N ASP A 464 86.43 -10.63 4.48
CA ASP A 464 87.47 -9.61 4.29
C ASP A 464 87.39 -8.84 2.94
N SER A 465 86.58 -9.34 1.99
CA SER A 465 86.12 -8.52 0.85
C SER A 465 84.94 -7.63 1.28
N VAL A 466 84.02 -8.19 2.08
CA VAL A 466 82.83 -7.54 2.63
C VAL A 466 83.12 -6.19 3.29
N LEU A 467 84.27 -6.02 3.96
CA LEU A 467 84.61 -4.74 4.60
C LEU A 467 84.99 -3.62 3.62
N ARG A 468 85.62 -3.94 2.48
CA ARG A 468 85.89 -2.97 1.41
C ARG A 468 84.62 -2.66 0.63
N ASP A 469 83.82 -3.68 0.34
CA ASP A 469 82.51 -3.51 -0.29
C ASP A 469 81.60 -2.63 0.59
N ARG A 470 81.59 -2.83 1.91
CA ARG A 470 80.80 -2.05 2.87
C ARG A 470 81.15 -0.55 2.92
N TYR A 471 82.41 -0.18 2.70
CA TYR A 471 82.78 1.25 2.63
C TYR A 471 82.31 1.90 1.32
N THR A 472 82.46 1.21 0.18
CA THR A 472 81.91 1.69 -1.10
C THR A 472 80.38 1.70 -1.11
N GLN A 473 79.75 0.75 -0.40
CA GLN A 473 78.32 0.70 -0.14
C GLN A 473 77.87 1.89 0.71
N MET A 474 78.61 2.30 1.73
CA MET A 474 78.30 3.48 2.56
C MET A 474 78.37 4.81 1.80
N SER A 475 79.32 4.98 0.87
CA SER A 475 79.33 6.16 -0.01
C SER A 475 78.15 6.14 -0.99
N ARG A 476 77.83 4.98 -1.59
CA ARG A 476 76.64 4.82 -2.43
C ARG A 476 75.33 5.05 -1.65
N GLU A 477 75.27 4.64 -0.38
CA GLU A 477 74.09 4.81 0.48
C GLU A 477 73.92 6.26 0.94
N ASN A 478 75.02 7.01 1.19
CA ASN A 478 74.94 8.46 1.40
C ASN A 478 74.42 9.20 0.16
N GLU A 479 74.93 8.87 -1.02
CA GLU A 479 74.46 9.49 -2.26
C GLU A 479 72.99 9.14 -2.53
N ARG A 480 72.60 7.87 -2.30
CA ARG A 480 71.21 7.43 -2.36
C ARG A 480 70.32 8.24 -1.41
N LEU A 481 70.75 8.45 -0.16
CA LEU A 481 70.00 9.21 0.84
C LEU A 481 69.88 10.70 0.47
N ARG A 482 70.87 11.26 -0.23
CA ARG A 482 70.82 12.64 -0.76
C ARG A 482 69.75 12.77 -1.84
N VAL A 483 69.78 11.86 -2.82
CA VAL A 483 68.76 11.78 -3.88
C VAL A 483 67.37 11.47 -3.31
N GLU A 484 67.28 10.63 -2.27
CA GLU A 484 66.04 10.30 -1.57
C GLU A 484 65.46 11.51 -0.83
N ALA A 485 66.31 12.38 -0.24
CA ALA A 485 65.89 13.65 0.37
C ALA A 485 65.42 14.68 -0.68
N GLU A 486 66.14 14.84 -1.79
CA GLU A 486 65.77 15.74 -2.90
C GLU A 486 64.46 15.27 -3.57
N LEU A 487 64.28 13.95 -3.75
CA LEU A 487 63.03 13.35 -4.23
C LEU A 487 61.86 13.63 -3.28
N LEU A 488 62.06 13.48 -1.95
CA LEU A 488 61.03 13.80 -0.96
C LEU A 488 60.67 15.30 -0.96
N GLN A 489 61.65 16.18 -1.19
CA GLN A 489 61.42 17.62 -1.28
C GLN A 489 60.61 18.01 -2.53
N GLU A 490 60.89 17.39 -3.69
CA GLU A 490 60.11 17.63 -4.91
C GLU A 490 58.73 16.92 -4.87
N GLN A 491 58.62 15.76 -4.19
CA GLN A 491 57.32 15.14 -3.88
C GLN A 491 56.45 16.02 -2.99
N LEU A 492 57.04 16.66 -1.97
CA LEU A 492 56.33 17.63 -1.12
C LEU A 492 55.85 18.83 -1.93
N LYS A 493 56.69 19.38 -2.81
CA LYS A 493 56.34 20.49 -3.70
C LYS A 493 55.23 20.11 -4.69
N SER A 494 55.32 18.93 -5.32
CA SER A 494 54.27 18.39 -6.19
C SER A 494 52.96 18.14 -5.45
N ALA A 495 53.02 17.66 -4.20
CA ALA A 495 51.85 17.53 -3.33
C ALA A 495 51.22 18.89 -2.97
N MET A 496 52.03 19.93 -2.70
CA MET A 496 51.55 21.29 -2.49
C MET A 496 50.85 21.84 -3.74
N GLU A 497 51.42 21.64 -4.93
CA GLU A 497 50.77 22.02 -6.19
C GLU A 497 49.50 21.20 -6.49
N ALA A 498 49.44 19.94 -6.08
CA ALA A 498 48.23 19.13 -6.19
C ALA A 498 47.12 19.64 -5.24
N ILE A 499 47.50 20.09 -4.03
CA ILE A 499 46.59 20.72 -3.07
C ILE A 499 46.04 22.03 -3.64
N THR A 500 46.87 22.93 -4.16
CA THR A 500 46.36 24.21 -4.72
C THR A 500 45.43 23.99 -5.91
N ARG A 501 45.74 23.05 -6.83
CA ARG A 501 44.84 22.66 -7.92
C ARG A 501 43.49 22.10 -7.41
N LYS A 502 43.50 21.38 -6.29
CA LYS A 502 42.28 20.87 -5.64
C LYS A 502 41.49 21.96 -4.91
N GLU A 503 42.17 22.94 -4.32
CA GLU A 503 41.52 24.13 -3.75
C GLU A 503 40.83 24.97 -4.85
N GLU A 504 41.48 25.18 -5.99
CA GLU A 504 40.89 25.83 -7.18
C GLU A 504 39.68 25.04 -7.73
N GLU A 505 39.74 23.70 -7.73
CA GLU A 505 38.62 22.85 -8.11
C GLU A 505 37.45 22.96 -7.12
N ILE A 506 37.73 22.94 -5.81
CA ILE A 506 36.73 23.16 -4.75
C ILE A 506 36.07 24.55 -4.90
N MET A 507 36.84 25.59 -5.22
CA MET A 507 36.31 26.94 -5.45
C MET A 507 35.43 26.99 -6.70
N ARG A 508 35.82 26.34 -7.80
CA ARG A 508 34.97 26.20 -9.00
C ARG A 508 33.68 25.44 -8.72
N LEU A 509 33.74 24.34 -7.96
CA LEU A 509 32.57 23.55 -7.57
C LEU A 509 31.63 24.34 -6.65
N ARG A 510 32.15 25.11 -5.68
CA ARG A 510 31.35 26.01 -4.84
C ARG A 510 30.60 27.05 -5.68
N GLY A 511 31.28 27.70 -6.64
CA GLY A 511 30.65 28.65 -7.56
C GLY A 511 29.55 28.01 -8.41
N ALA A 512 29.74 26.76 -8.87
CA ALA A 512 28.72 26.01 -9.59
C ALA A 512 27.50 25.68 -8.70
N VAL A 513 27.73 25.26 -7.44
CA VAL A 513 26.67 25.01 -6.45
C VAL A 513 25.85 26.27 -6.17
N GLU A 514 26.51 27.43 -5.98
CA GLU A 514 25.81 28.71 -5.79
C GLU A 514 24.92 29.10 -6.98
N ILE A 515 25.34 28.78 -8.21
CA ILE A 515 24.54 29.02 -9.42
C ILE A 515 23.34 28.05 -9.47
N THR A 516 23.52 26.78 -9.10
CA THR A 516 22.40 25.83 -9.01
C THR A 516 21.42 26.21 -7.90
N ASP A 517 21.90 26.67 -6.74
CA ASP A 517 21.06 27.14 -5.64
C ASP A 517 20.23 28.36 -6.01
N LYS A 518 20.79 29.29 -6.79
CA LYS A 518 20.05 30.45 -7.33
C LYS A 518 18.93 29.97 -8.26
N ARG A 519 19.23 29.08 -9.21
CA ARG A 519 18.21 28.48 -10.10
C ARG A 519 17.13 27.70 -9.35
N VAL A 520 17.51 26.94 -8.32
CA VAL A 520 16.54 26.22 -7.47
C VAL A 520 15.64 27.19 -6.72
N LYS A 521 16.16 28.31 -6.20
CA LYS A 521 15.35 29.37 -5.58
C LYS A 521 14.40 30.04 -6.58
N GLU A 522 14.90 30.40 -7.77
CA GLU A 522 14.08 30.97 -8.86
C GLU A 522 12.90 30.03 -9.22
N ILE A 523 13.16 28.73 -9.38
CA ILE A 523 12.12 27.72 -9.64
C ILE A 523 11.16 27.59 -8.45
N GLN A 524 11.65 27.58 -7.21
CA GLN A 524 10.80 27.52 -6.02
C GLN A 524 9.88 28.74 -5.90
N ASP A 525 10.39 29.93 -6.17
CA ASP A 525 9.61 31.17 -6.09
C ASP A 525 8.62 31.30 -7.27
N GLN A 526 9.00 30.82 -8.48
CA GLN A 526 8.05 30.66 -9.57
C GLN A 526 6.91 29.70 -9.19
N VAL A 527 7.21 28.49 -8.71
CA VAL A 527 6.18 27.51 -8.30
C VAL A 527 5.30 28.06 -7.16
N ARG A 528 5.88 28.78 -6.18
CA ARG A 528 5.09 29.47 -5.15
C ARG A 528 4.14 30.51 -5.75
N SER A 529 4.60 31.30 -6.73
CA SER A 529 3.77 32.29 -7.40
C SER A 529 2.64 31.65 -8.21
N GLU A 530 2.91 30.55 -8.91
CA GLU A 530 1.90 29.77 -9.64
C GLU A 530 0.87 29.15 -8.69
N CYS A 531 1.29 28.54 -7.58
CA CYS A 531 0.37 28.04 -6.57
C CYS A 531 -0.48 29.14 -5.94
N ASN A 532 0.10 30.31 -5.63
CA ASN A 532 -0.64 31.45 -5.08
C ASN A 532 -1.66 32.01 -6.09
N THR A 533 -1.32 32.12 -7.37
CA THR A 533 -2.27 32.57 -8.40
C THR A 533 -3.40 31.57 -8.62
N GLN A 534 -3.12 30.26 -8.62
CA GLN A 534 -4.15 29.21 -8.67
C GLN A 534 -5.07 29.27 -7.43
N LEU A 535 -4.52 29.48 -6.24
CA LEU A 535 -5.30 29.60 -5.01
C LEU A 535 -6.21 30.83 -5.05
N HIS A 536 -5.72 31.99 -5.53
CA HIS A 536 -6.55 33.18 -5.73
C HIS A 536 -7.63 33.01 -6.81
N LEU A 537 -7.35 32.29 -7.90
CA LEU A 537 -8.35 31.98 -8.92
C LEU A 537 -9.45 31.07 -8.36
N LEU A 538 -9.09 30.05 -7.60
CA LEU A 538 -10.03 29.16 -6.92
C LEU A 538 -10.87 29.89 -5.87
N ASP A 539 -10.25 30.72 -5.01
CA ASP A 539 -10.97 31.57 -4.06
C ASP A 539 -11.94 32.52 -4.78
N GLY A 540 -11.50 33.15 -5.88
CA GLY A 540 -12.36 33.96 -6.74
C GLY A 540 -13.51 33.18 -7.42
N GLU A 541 -13.35 31.88 -7.70
CA GLU A 541 -14.43 31.00 -8.15
C GLU A 541 -15.40 30.63 -7.02
N TRP A 542 -14.87 30.31 -5.84
CA TRP A 542 -15.68 30.01 -4.66
C TRP A 542 -16.52 31.21 -4.24
N GLN A 543 -15.94 32.41 -4.17
CA GLN A 543 -16.66 33.64 -3.87
C GLN A 543 -17.72 33.97 -4.96
N ARG A 544 -17.43 33.72 -6.24
CA ARG A 544 -18.44 33.87 -7.31
C ARG A 544 -19.60 32.90 -7.16
N LYS A 545 -19.31 31.61 -6.87
CA LYS A 545 -20.35 30.59 -6.63
C LYS A 545 -21.17 30.93 -5.40
N LEU A 546 -20.54 31.35 -4.31
CA LEU A 546 -21.23 31.78 -3.08
C LEU A 546 -22.19 32.93 -3.37
N ARG A 547 -21.73 34.00 -4.04
CA ARG A 547 -22.61 35.11 -4.47
C ARG A 547 -23.74 34.67 -5.40
N GLN A 548 -23.51 33.70 -6.29
CA GLN A 548 -24.57 33.14 -7.13
C GLN A 548 -25.61 32.35 -6.32
N PHE A 549 -25.21 31.63 -5.27
CA PHE A 549 -26.15 30.99 -4.34
C PHE A 549 -26.90 32.02 -3.50
N GLU A 550 -26.23 33.05 -2.99
CA GLU A 550 -26.85 34.15 -2.24
C GLU A 550 -27.90 34.88 -3.10
N ILE A 551 -27.55 35.25 -4.34
CA ILE A 551 -28.49 35.90 -5.27
C ILE A 551 -29.69 35.00 -5.56
N LYS A 552 -29.48 33.73 -5.93
CA LYS A 552 -30.57 32.79 -6.19
C LYS A 552 -31.48 32.60 -4.97
N HIS A 553 -30.90 32.51 -3.78
CA HIS A 553 -31.70 32.36 -2.56
C HIS A 553 -32.52 33.62 -2.26
N VAL A 554 -31.98 34.82 -2.52
CA VAL A 554 -32.73 36.08 -2.42
C VAL A 554 -33.83 36.16 -3.49
N GLU A 555 -33.58 35.70 -4.72
CA GLU A 555 -34.58 35.60 -5.79
C GLU A 555 -35.71 34.61 -5.43
N GLU A 556 -35.37 33.43 -4.92
CA GLU A 556 -36.31 32.40 -4.45
C GLU A 556 -37.16 32.91 -3.28
N VAL A 557 -36.53 33.51 -2.26
CA VAL A 557 -37.24 34.11 -1.11
C VAL A 557 -38.13 35.27 -1.55
N GLY A 558 -37.68 36.11 -2.49
CA GLY A 558 -38.48 37.19 -3.08
C GLY A 558 -39.69 36.67 -3.86
N ALA A 559 -39.52 35.61 -4.65
CA ALA A 559 -40.62 34.95 -5.36
C ALA A 559 -41.65 34.37 -4.38
N MET A 560 -41.20 33.66 -3.35
CA MET A 560 -42.06 33.13 -2.28
C MET A 560 -42.79 34.25 -1.51
N GLN A 561 -42.12 35.38 -1.25
CA GLN A 561 -42.75 36.56 -0.65
C GLN A 561 -43.85 37.13 -1.54
N HIS A 562 -43.60 37.30 -2.85
CA HIS A 562 -44.62 37.76 -3.79
C HIS A 562 -45.78 36.78 -3.95
N GLU A 563 -45.56 35.46 -3.91
CA GLU A 563 -46.64 34.47 -3.89
C GLU A 563 -47.46 34.55 -2.61
N LEU A 564 -46.84 34.78 -1.45
CA LEU A 564 -47.56 35.00 -0.18
C LEU A 564 -48.35 36.31 -0.19
N GLU A 565 -47.77 37.41 -0.69
CA GLU A 565 -48.44 38.70 -0.86
C GLU A 565 -49.66 38.58 -1.78
N LYS A 566 -49.48 37.95 -2.95
CA LYS A 566 -50.55 37.67 -3.90
C LYS A 566 -51.65 36.83 -3.26
N SER A 567 -51.29 35.73 -2.59
CA SER A 567 -52.24 34.85 -1.91
C SER A 567 -53.00 35.58 -0.79
N ALA A 568 -52.34 36.50 -0.08
CA ALA A 568 -52.96 37.33 0.95
C ALA A 568 -53.95 38.34 0.34
N ILE A 569 -53.61 38.97 -0.79
CA ILE A 569 -54.50 39.87 -1.54
C ILE A 569 -55.73 39.12 -2.07
N GLU A 570 -55.53 37.94 -2.65
CA GLU A 570 -56.63 37.09 -3.15
C GLU A 570 -57.55 36.63 -2.01
N LEU A 571 -56.98 36.20 -0.87
CA LEU A 571 -57.73 35.80 0.32
C LEU A 571 -58.51 36.97 0.93
N GLU A 572 -57.94 38.18 0.93
CA GLU A 572 -58.62 39.39 1.39
C GLU A 572 -59.72 39.84 0.41
N ALA A 573 -59.51 39.68 -0.90
CA ALA A 573 -60.55 39.90 -1.90
C ALA A 573 -61.73 38.92 -1.73
N VAL A 574 -61.46 37.64 -1.48
CA VAL A 574 -62.49 36.62 -1.19
C VAL A 574 -63.24 36.92 0.10
N LYS A 575 -62.56 37.33 1.19
CA LYS A 575 -63.24 37.79 2.42
C LYS A 575 -64.16 38.98 2.15
N ASN A 576 -63.70 39.97 1.40
CA ASN A 576 -64.49 41.16 1.08
C ASN A 576 -65.71 40.81 0.20
N ALA A 577 -65.55 39.89 -0.76
CA ALA A 577 -66.67 39.37 -1.55
C ALA A 577 -67.69 38.63 -0.67
N ALA A 578 -67.24 37.73 0.21
CA ALA A 578 -68.11 37.02 1.15
C ALA A 578 -68.83 37.97 2.13
N ALA A 579 -68.15 39.01 2.62
CA ALA A 579 -68.76 40.04 3.48
C ALA A 579 -69.81 40.89 2.74
N LEU A 580 -69.63 41.14 1.44
CA LEU A 580 -70.63 41.80 0.60
C LEU A 580 -71.83 40.88 0.30
N GLU A 581 -71.58 39.60 0.04
CA GLU A 581 -72.64 38.60 -0.14
C GLU A 581 -73.47 38.42 1.14
N GLN A 582 -72.82 38.29 2.30
CA GLN A 582 -73.48 38.26 3.60
C GLN A 582 -74.37 39.49 3.81
N LYS A 583 -73.85 40.71 3.57
CA LYS A 583 -74.65 41.94 3.64
C LYS A 583 -75.83 41.93 2.66
N SER A 584 -75.68 41.36 1.47
CA SER A 584 -76.78 41.22 0.51
C SER A 584 -77.85 40.23 0.99
N ILE A 585 -77.45 39.11 1.61
CA ILE A 585 -78.35 38.14 2.23
C ILE A 585 -79.09 38.79 3.42
N GLU A 586 -78.39 39.50 4.29
CA GLU A 586 -78.97 40.25 5.41
C GLU A 586 -79.96 41.32 4.93
N GLN A 587 -79.63 42.05 3.85
CA GLN A 587 -80.55 43.03 3.24
C GLN A 587 -81.80 42.37 2.65
N LYS A 588 -81.66 41.25 1.92
CA LYS A 588 -82.80 40.49 1.39
C LYS A 588 -83.68 39.96 2.52
N HIS A 589 -83.07 39.37 3.55
CA HIS A 589 -83.79 38.87 4.73
C HIS A 589 -84.54 39.99 5.45
N ASN A 590 -83.93 41.15 5.65
CA ASN A 590 -84.59 42.32 6.24
C ASN A 590 -85.74 42.86 5.37
N ALA A 591 -85.60 42.83 4.04
CA ALA A 591 -86.67 43.19 3.11
C ALA A 591 -87.84 42.19 3.14
N GLU A 592 -87.54 40.88 3.20
CA GLU A 592 -88.54 39.81 3.38
C GLU A 592 -89.26 39.93 4.73
N LEU A 593 -88.54 40.16 5.82
CA LEU A 593 -89.12 40.43 7.15
C LEU A 593 -90.01 41.68 7.12
N THR A 594 -89.59 42.74 6.44
CA THR A 594 -90.39 43.96 6.29
C THR A 594 -91.68 43.67 5.50
N SER A 595 -91.59 42.96 4.37
CA SER A 595 -92.75 42.55 3.56
C SER A 595 -93.68 41.56 4.28
N ILE A 596 -93.15 40.68 5.14
CA ILE A 596 -93.95 39.84 6.03
C ILE A 596 -94.67 40.73 7.06
N ASN A 597 -93.96 41.67 7.70
CA ASN A 597 -94.53 42.56 8.70
C ASN A 597 -95.61 43.49 8.09
N GLU A 598 -95.39 44.03 6.90
CA GLU A 598 -96.40 44.77 6.14
C GLU A 598 -97.64 43.91 5.82
N ARG A 599 -97.45 42.67 5.35
CA ARG A 599 -98.58 41.74 5.12
C ARG A 599 -99.32 41.40 6.42
N VAL A 600 -98.61 41.25 7.54
CA VAL A 600 -99.22 41.04 8.86
C VAL A 600 -99.98 42.29 9.31
N LEU A 601 -99.43 43.50 9.14
CA LEU A 601 -100.10 44.75 9.46
C LEU A 601 -101.34 44.97 8.57
N VAL A 602 -101.29 44.63 7.29
CA VAL A 602 -102.46 44.67 6.39
C VAL A 602 -103.49 43.61 6.79
N ALA A 603 -103.08 42.40 7.16
CA ALA A 603 -103.97 41.36 7.68
C ALA A 603 -104.62 41.74 9.03
N LEU A 604 -103.91 42.44 9.90
CA LEU A 604 -104.43 43.01 11.14
C LEU A 604 -105.39 44.15 10.86
N ALA A 605 -105.03 45.13 10.02
CA ALA A 605 -105.88 46.25 9.65
C ALA A 605 -107.15 45.83 8.92
N THR A 606 -107.08 44.80 8.05
CA THR A 606 -108.27 44.22 7.42
C THR A 606 -109.13 43.47 8.43
N LYS A 607 -108.54 42.72 9.37
CA LYS A 607 -109.30 42.15 10.50
C LYS A 607 -109.97 43.22 11.35
N ASP A 608 -109.26 44.26 11.75
CA ASP A 608 -109.80 45.39 12.52
C ASP A 608 -110.93 46.09 11.77
N ASN A 609 -110.80 46.29 10.46
CA ASN A 609 -111.87 46.85 9.64
C ASN A 609 -113.07 45.90 9.51
N THR A 610 -112.87 44.58 9.43
CA THR A 610 -114.00 43.63 9.49
C THR A 610 -114.64 43.57 10.88
N MET A 611 -113.87 43.70 11.97
CA MET A 611 -114.40 43.78 13.33
C MET A 611 -115.18 45.09 13.54
N LYS A 612 -114.70 46.22 12.99
CA LYS A 612 -115.43 47.49 12.97
C LYS A 612 -116.72 47.38 12.17
N ALA A 613 -116.69 46.85 10.94
CA ALA A 613 -117.88 46.66 10.12
C ALA A 613 -118.90 45.71 10.80
N GLN A 614 -118.43 44.67 11.48
CA GLN A 614 -119.29 43.80 12.29
C GLN A 614 -119.84 44.52 13.53
N ALA A 615 -119.06 45.34 14.22
CA ALA A 615 -119.51 46.15 15.35
C ALA A 615 -120.52 47.23 14.92
N GLU A 616 -120.33 47.86 13.77
CA GLU A 616 -121.26 48.78 13.13
C GLU A 616 -122.55 48.06 12.72
N GLN A 617 -122.45 46.86 12.11
CA GLN A 617 -123.61 46.05 11.77
C GLN A 617 -124.39 45.60 13.02
N ILE A 618 -123.69 45.23 14.10
CA ILE A 618 -124.29 44.95 15.41
C ILE A 618 -124.98 46.21 15.96
N SER A 619 -124.36 47.38 15.88
CA SER A 619 -124.93 48.67 16.31
C SER A 619 -126.18 49.04 15.51
N VAL A 620 -126.16 48.88 14.18
CA VAL A 620 -127.34 49.09 13.30
C VAL A 620 -128.46 48.09 13.62
N LEU A 621 -128.13 46.83 13.91
CA LEU A 621 -129.11 45.84 14.35
C LEU A 621 -129.67 46.16 15.74
N GLN A 622 -128.85 46.64 16.67
CA GLN A 622 -129.29 47.13 17.99
C GLN A 622 -130.22 48.34 17.85
N GLU A 623 -129.91 49.29 16.97
CA GLU A 623 -130.76 50.47 16.72
C GLU A 623 -132.04 50.10 15.96
N ALA A 624 -132.00 49.13 15.04
CA ALA A 624 -133.19 48.61 14.38
C ALA A 624 -134.11 47.84 15.37
N ILE A 625 -133.53 47.12 16.34
CA ILE A 625 -134.27 46.54 17.46
C ILE A 625 -134.86 47.67 18.33
N ARG A 626 -134.07 48.70 18.69
CA ARG A 626 -134.53 49.85 19.48
C ARG A 626 -135.71 50.58 18.81
N LEU A 627 -135.63 50.84 17.51
CA LEU A 627 -136.70 51.46 16.71
C LEU A 627 -137.91 50.54 16.56
N ARG A 628 -137.71 49.23 16.41
CA ARG A 628 -138.81 48.25 16.43
C ARG A 628 -139.51 48.24 17.79
N ASP A 629 -138.75 48.29 18.89
CA ASP A 629 -139.29 48.33 20.24
C ASP A 629 -140.04 49.66 20.50
N GLU A 630 -139.52 50.79 19.99
CA GLU A 630 -140.27 52.07 19.96
C GLU A 630 -141.55 51.98 19.13
N HIS A 631 -141.53 51.35 17.95
CA HIS A 631 -142.74 51.17 17.13
C HIS A 631 -143.75 50.22 17.78
N ILE A 632 -143.28 49.18 18.47
CA ILE A 632 -144.13 48.31 19.30
C ILE A 632 -144.71 49.10 20.48
N ALA A 633 -143.95 50.01 21.10
CA ALA A 633 -144.44 50.90 22.14
C ALA A 633 -145.52 51.87 21.61
N ARG A 634 -145.27 52.56 20.48
CA ARG A 634 -146.25 53.47 19.85
C ARG A 634 -147.52 52.75 19.37
N HIS A 635 -147.40 51.50 18.89
CA HIS A 635 -148.58 50.68 18.58
C HIS A 635 -149.35 50.20 19.82
N ARG A 636 -148.71 50.15 21.00
CA ARG A 636 -149.40 49.93 22.29
C ARG A 636 -150.07 51.20 22.84
N GLU A 637 -149.68 52.39 22.38
CA GLU A 637 -150.29 53.68 22.76
C GLU A 637 -151.47 54.10 21.85
N LEU A 638 -151.69 53.38 20.75
CA LEU A 638 -152.79 53.61 19.78
C LEU A 638 -153.89 52.53 19.84
N LEU A 639 -153.87 51.68 20.87
CA LEU A 639 -154.91 50.72 21.25
C LEU A 639 -155.44 51.07 22.66
#